data_AF-A0A2S5KMH7-F1
#
_entry.id   AF-A0A2S5KMH7-F1
#
_cell.length_a   1.000
_cell.length_b   1.000
_cell.length_c   1.000
_cell.angle_alpha   90.00
_cell.angle_beta   90.00
_cell.angle_gamma   90.00
#
_symmetry.space_group_name_H-M   'P 1'
#
loop_
_entity.id
_entity.type
_entity.pdbx_description
1 polymer ?
#
loop_
_entity_poly.entity_id
_entity_poly.type
_entity_poly.pdbx_seq_one_letter_code
_entity_poly.pdbx_strand_id
1 'polypeptide(L)'
;DNGLAYPDTCVGTDSHTPHVDALGVIAVGVGGLEAENVMLGRASWMRLPDIIAVELTGKPQPGITATDVVLSLTEFLRKEKVVGAYLEFRGEGAAALTLGDRATISNMAPEYGATAALFYIDQQTIDYLNLTGRDADQVKLVETYAKEAGLWADTLNDAVFERTLHFDLSTVVRTLAGPSNPHRRLPVSALAERGIAVDLDKAKAEEAEGLMPDGAVIIAAITSCTNTSNPRNVIAAGLLARNANKYGLVRKPWVKTSLAPGSKAVQLYLQESGLEAELEKLGFGVVAFACTTCNGMSGALDPKIQQEIIDRDLYATAVLSGNRNFDGRIHPYAKQAFLASPPLVVAYSIAGTMRFDIEKDVLGVVDGQEIRLKDIWPTDEEIDAVVKAAVKPEQFRQVYIPMFAKQDDKAEQIDPLYQWRPMSTYIRRPPYWEGALAGERTLKGMRPLAVLPDNITTDHLSPSNAILASSAAGEYLTKMGLPEEDFNSYATHRGDHLTAQRATFANPQLVNEMAVVEGEVKKGSLARVEPDGTVMRMWEAIETYMNRKQPLIIVAGADYGQGSSRDWAAKGVRLAGVEAIVAEGFERIHRTNLIGMGVLPLEFKPGTTRKTLGLDGTETYDVIGQRKPRADLTLVVHRRNGESLEVTVTCRLDTAEEVSIYEAGGVLQRFAQDFLESEVA
;
A
#
# COMPACT_ATOMS: atom_id res chain seq x y z
N ASP A 1 -19.64 -1.50 -26.12
CA ASP A 1 -20.47 -2.70 -25.84
C ASP A 1 -21.75 -2.64 -26.67
N ASN A 2 -22.02 -3.61 -27.53
CA ASN A 2 -23.23 -3.66 -28.39
C ASN A 2 -23.56 -2.34 -29.13
N GLY A 3 -22.54 -1.64 -29.64
CA GLY A 3 -22.69 -0.35 -30.33
C GLY A 3 -22.71 0.89 -29.44
N LEU A 4 -22.62 0.74 -28.12
CA LEU A 4 -22.49 1.84 -27.15
C LEU A 4 -21.02 2.13 -26.84
N ALA A 5 -20.66 3.41 -26.85
CA ALA A 5 -19.41 3.94 -26.33
C ALA A 5 -19.68 4.68 -25.01
N TYR A 6 -18.84 4.46 -24.01
CA TYR A 6 -18.90 5.07 -22.68
C TYR A 6 -17.47 5.12 -22.11
N PRO A 7 -17.17 6.01 -21.14
CA PRO A 7 -15.84 6.08 -20.55
C PRO A 7 -15.52 4.78 -19.80
N ASP A 8 -14.24 4.41 -19.80
CA ASP A 8 -13.77 3.35 -18.91
C ASP A 8 -13.83 3.83 -17.46
N THR A 9 -14.22 2.94 -16.57
CA THR A 9 -14.25 3.14 -15.11
C THR A 9 -14.00 1.81 -14.44
N CYS A 10 -13.29 1.78 -13.32
CA CYS A 10 -13.07 0.51 -12.63
C CYS A 10 -13.01 0.64 -11.10
N VAL A 11 -13.33 -0.48 -10.44
CA VAL A 11 -12.94 -0.72 -9.06
C VAL A 11 -11.88 -1.80 -9.07
N GLY A 12 -10.81 -1.62 -8.31
CA GLY A 12 -9.73 -2.60 -8.22
C GLY A 12 -9.48 -3.03 -6.80
N THR A 13 -9.14 -4.31 -6.61
CA THR A 13 -8.80 -4.89 -5.30
C THR A 13 -7.40 -4.49 -4.81
N ASP A 14 -6.89 -3.35 -5.26
CA ASP A 14 -5.64 -2.72 -4.86
C ASP A 14 -5.87 -1.24 -4.56
N SER A 15 -5.23 -0.70 -3.51
CA SER A 15 -5.41 0.70 -3.15
C SER A 15 -4.90 1.66 -4.23
N HIS A 16 -3.88 1.29 -4.98
CA HIS A 16 -3.28 2.14 -6.01
C HIS A 16 -3.90 1.93 -7.40
N THR A 17 -5.10 1.36 -7.47
CA THR A 17 -5.95 1.36 -8.68
C THR A 17 -6.06 2.77 -9.33
N PRO A 18 -6.11 3.89 -8.55
CA PRO A 18 -6.02 5.24 -9.10
C PRO A 18 -4.81 5.53 -10.01
N HIS A 19 -3.80 4.65 -10.10
CA HIS A 19 -2.74 4.77 -11.11
C HIS A 19 -3.28 5.03 -12.52
N VAL A 20 -4.40 4.39 -12.89
CA VAL A 20 -5.01 4.54 -14.22
C VAL A 20 -5.77 5.86 -14.38
N ASP A 21 -6.03 6.61 -13.30
CA ASP A 21 -6.69 7.91 -13.34
C ASP A 21 -5.92 8.95 -14.17
N ALA A 22 -4.63 8.73 -14.37
CA ALA A 22 -3.80 9.52 -15.26
C ALA A 22 -4.25 9.47 -16.75
N LEU A 23 -5.02 8.45 -17.14
CA LEU A 23 -5.60 8.30 -18.49
C LEU A 23 -6.99 8.92 -18.65
N GLY A 24 -7.52 9.59 -17.62
CA GLY A 24 -8.91 10.06 -17.60
C GLY A 24 -9.93 8.96 -17.29
N VAL A 25 -9.49 7.85 -16.69
CA VAL A 25 -10.33 6.74 -16.23
C VAL A 25 -10.66 6.96 -14.76
N ILE A 26 -11.92 6.92 -14.35
CA ILE A 26 -12.23 6.99 -12.91
C ILE A 26 -12.03 5.60 -12.30
N ALA A 27 -10.97 5.44 -11.52
CA ALA A 27 -10.64 4.17 -10.89
C ALA A 27 -10.43 4.29 -9.38
N VAL A 28 -11.08 3.41 -8.62
CA VAL A 28 -11.01 3.45 -7.15
C VAL A 28 -10.54 2.13 -6.56
N GLY A 29 -9.66 2.22 -5.56
CA GLY A 29 -9.25 1.05 -4.80
C GLY A 29 -10.35 0.61 -3.83
N VAL A 30 -10.71 -0.66 -3.84
CA VAL A 30 -11.72 -1.27 -2.97
C VAL A 30 -11.21 -2.58 -2.38
N GLY A 31 -11.89 -3.11 -1.36
CA GLY A 31 -11.57 -4.46 -0.86
C GLY A 31 -12.15 -5.57 -1.75
N GLY A 32 -11.70 -6.80 -1.51
CA GLY A 32 -12.14 -7.99 -2.26
C GLY A 32 -13.66 -8.16 -2.27
N LEU A 33 -14.28 -8.05 -1.09
CA LEU A 33 -15.74 -8.19 -0.94
C LEU A 33 -16.55 -7.15 -1.72
N GLU A 34 -16.06 -5.91 -1.78
CA GLU A 34 -16.73 -4.86 -2.54
C GLU A 34 -16.58 -5.09 -4.05
N ALA A 35 -15.40 -5.52 -4.52
CA ALA A 35 -15.21 -5.90 -5.91
C ALA A 35 -16.07 -7.12 -6.29
N GLU A 36 -16.16 -8.13 -5.43
CA GLU A 36 -17.04 -9.29 -5.61
C GLU A 36 -18.51 -8.86 -5.73
N ASN A 37 -18.95 -7.91 -4.91
CA ASN A 37 -20.29 -7.31 -4.99
C ASN A 37 -20.56 -6.70 -6.38
N VAL A 38 -19.57 -5.97 -6.93
CA VAL A 38 -19.64 -5.39 -8.29
C VAL A 38 -19.64 -6.46 -9.38
N MET A 39 -18.81 -7.50 -9.24
CA MET A 39 -18.78 -8.63 -10.19
C MET A 39 -20.11 -9.39 -10.24
N LEU A 40 -20.87 -9.38 -9.15
CA LEU A 40 -22.20 -10.00 -9.04
C LEU A 40 -23.34 -9.08 -9.52
N GLY A 41 -23.00 -7.93 -10.12
CA GLY A 41 -23.96 -7.01 -10.74
C GLY A 41 -24.54 -5.94 -9.81
N ARG A 42 -24.06 -5.83 -8.57
CA ARG A 42 -24.47 -4.75 -7.65
C ARG A 42 -23.60 -3.51 -7.87
N ALA A 43 -24.19 -2.33 -7.72
CA ALA A 43 -23.40 -1.09 -7.78
C ALA A 43 -22.47 -0.96 -6.57
N SER A 44 -21.30 -0.36 -6.75
CA SER A 44 -20.53 0.20 -5.63
C SER A 44 -21.23 1.50 -5.21
N TRP A 45 -21.78 1.49 -4.00
CA TRP A 45 -22.49 2.65 -3.45
C TRP A 45 -21.53 3.50 -2.62
N MET A 46 -21.42 4.76 -3.00
CA MET A 46 -20.64 5.76 -2.27
C MET A 46 -21.44 7.03 -2.09
N ARG A 47 -21.12 7.80 -1.05
CA ARG A 47 -21.58 9.18 -0.99
C ARG A 47 -20.98 9.96 -2.15
N LEU A 48 -21.72 10.95 -2.67
CA LEU A 48 -21.17 11.91 -3.62
C LEU A 48 -19.90 12.52 -2.99
N PRO A 49 -18.72 12.36 -3.63
CA PRO A 49 -17.47 12.83 -3.07
C PRO A 49 -17.33 14.34 -3.25
N ASP A 50 -16.57 14.96 -2.35
CA ASP A 50 -16.08 16.33 -2.58
C ASP A 50 -15.06 16.28 -3.73
N ILE A 51 -15.20 17.18 -4.71
CA ILE A 51 -14.30 17.27 -5.86
C ILE A 51 -13.43 18.52 -5.69
N ILE A 52 -12.11 18.33 -5.64
CA ILE A 52 -11.12 19.37 -5.40
C ILE A 52 -10.22 19.49 -6.62
N ALA A 53 -10.13 20.69 -7.20
CA ALA A 53 -9.15 20.96 -8.24
C ALA A 53 -7.75 21.15 -7.64
N VAL A 54 -6.75 20.56 -8.28
CA VAL A 54 -5.33 20.80 -7.98
C VAL A 54 -4.69 21.45 -9.21
N GLU A 55 -4.50 22.76 -9.14
CA GLU A 55 -3.93 23.56 -10.21
C GLU A 55 -2.40 23.55 -10.13
N LEU A 56 -1.79 22.86 -11.10
CA LEU A 56 -0.36 22.76 -11.27
C LEU A 56 0.14 23.88 -12.20
N THR A 57 1.12 24.64 -11.74
CA THR A 57 1.76 25.73 -12.49
C THR A 57 3.27 25.47 -12.64
N GLY A 58 3.92 26.17 -13.57
CA GLY A 58 5.35 26.03 -13.78
C GLY A 58 5.76 24.64 -14.31
N LYS A 59 7.06 24.34 -14.23
CA LYS A 59 7.64 23.05 -14.65
C LYS A 59 8.72 22.62 -13.66
N PRO A 60 8.94 21.30 -13.47
CA PRO A 60 10.06 20.80 -12.69
C PRO A 60 11.40 21.35 -13.21
N GLN A 61 12.34 21.62 -12.30
CA GLN A 61 13.70 22.03 -12.66
C GLN A 61 14.48 20.86 -13.31
N PRO A 62 15.56 21.15 -14.06
CA PRO A 62 16.37 20.09 -14.66
C PRO A 62 16.87 19.05 -13.65
N GLY A 63 16.75 17.78 -14.00
CA GLY A 63 17.19 16.65 -13.17
C GLY A 63 16.25 16.29 -12.01
N ILE A 64 15.07 16.93 -11.91
CA ILE A 64 13.99 16.57 -10.99
C ILE A 64 13.12 15.49 -11.64
N THR A 65 12.86 14.42 -10.89
CA THR A 65 12.11 13.25 -11.38
C THR A 65 10.63 13.33 -11.04
N ALA A 66 9.81 12.52 -11.72
CA ALA A 66 8.39 12.36 -11.35
C ALA A 66 8.21 11.88 -9.90
N THR A 67 9.16 11.09 -9.39
CA THR A 67 9.16 10.65 -7.99
C THR A 67 9.31 11.84 -7.05
N ASP A 68 10.19 12.80 -7.35
CA ASP A 68 10.39 13.98 -6.52
C ASP A 68 9.13 14.86 -6.46
N VAL A 69 8.44 14.98 -7.61
CA VAL A 69 7.17 15.71 -7.74
C VAL A 69 6.08 15.05 -6.89
N VAL A 70 5.86 13.74 -7.04
CA VAL A 70 4.79 13.07 -6.29
C VAL A 70 5.05 13.07 -4.78
N LEU A 71 6.30 12.92 -4.33
CA LEU A 71 6.61 12.95 -2.90
C LEU A 71 6.38 14.35 -2.30
N SER A 72 6.66 15.40 -3.07
CA SER A 72 6.37 16.79 -2.67
C SER A 72 4.86 17.07 -2.66
N LEU A 73 4.12 16.61 -3.67
CA LEU A 73 2.66 16.70 -3.70
C LEU A 73 2.00 15.90 -2.58
N THR A 74 2.53 14.73 -2.23
CA THR A 74 1.98 13.88 -1.17
C THR A 74 2.02 14.59 0.18
N GLU A 75 3.13 15.26 0.51
CA GLU A 75 3.24 16.09 1.71
C GLU A 75 2.23 17.25 1.68
N PHE A 76 2.16 17.98 0.55
CA PHE A 76 1.27 19.12 0.37
C PHE A 76 -0.20 18.72 0.53
N LEU A 77 -0.66 17.72 -0.21
CA LEU A 77 -2.05 17.27 -0.23
C LEU A 77 -2.50 16.69 1.12
N ARG A 78 -1.58 16.03 1.86
CA ARG A 78 -1.88 15.63 3.25
C ARG A 78 -2.10 16.84 4.16
N LYS A 79 -1.28 17.89 4.05
CA LYS A 79 -1.48 19.13 4.81
C LYS A 79 -2.80 19.83 4.44
N GLU A 80 -3.21 19.74 3.17
CA GLU A 80 -4.46 20.28 2.67
C GLU A 80 -5.71 19.44 3.03
N LYS A 81 -5.55 18.29 3.71
CA LYS A 81 -6.66 17.46 4.23
C LYS A 81 -7.67 17.01 3.16
N VAL A 82 -7.18 16.38 2.11
CA VAL A 82 -8.01 15.90 0.98
C VAL A 82 -8.55 14.47 1.17
N VAL A 83 -8.62 13.98 2.41
CA VAL A 83 -9.01 12.59 2.70
C VAL A 83 -10.44 12.32 2.24
N GLY A 84 -10.62 11.28 1.41
CA GLY A 84 -11.91 10.88 0.85
C GLY A 84 -12.36 11.67 -0.38
N ALA A 85 -11.72 12.80 -0.68
CA ALA A 85 -12.05 13.64 -1.84
C ALA A 85 -11.59 13.01 -3.16
N TYR A 86 -12.18 13.47 -4.26
CA TYR A 86 -11.71 13.21 -5.62
C TYR A 86 -10.89 14.40 -6.06
N LEU A 87 -9.65 14.17 -6.46
CA LEU A 87 -8.80 15.23 -6.98
C LEU A 87 -8.85 15.25 -8.50
N GLU A 88 -8.92 16.45 -9.06
CA GLU A 88 -8.76 16.66 -10.49
C GLU A 88 -7.58 17.61 -10.73
N PHE A 89 -6.53 17.09 -11.36
CA PHE A 89 -5.32 17.83 -11.66
C PHE A 89 -5.49 18.64 -12.95
N ARG A 90 -5.18 19.94 -12.88
CA ARG A 90 -5.34 20.87 -13.99
C ARG A 90 -4.23 21.91 -14.10
N GLY A 91 -4.32 22.77 -15.11
CA GLY A 91 -3.39 23.90 -15.31
C GLY A 91 -2.22 23.58 -16.24
N GLU A 92 -1.45 24.61 -16.59
CA GLU A 92 -0.33 24.50 -17.54
C GLU A 92 0.73 23.48 -17.11
N GLY A 93 0.94 23.30 -15.79
CA GLY A 93 1.87 22.33 -15.24
C GLY A 93 1.38 20.91 -15.50
N ALA A 94 0.08 20.64 -15.34
CA ALA A 94 -0.51 19.33 -15.63
C ALA A 94 -0.41 18.97 -17.12
N ALA A 95 -0.62 19.95 -18.01
CA ALA A 95 -0.47 19.78 -19.45
C ALA A 95 0.97 19.49 -19.87
N ALA A 96 1.96 19.99 -19.13
CA ALA A 96 3.38 19.78 -19.42
C ALA A 96 3.91 18.41 -18.97
N LEU A 97 3.21 17.71 -18.07
CA LEU A 97 3.61 16.39 -17.57
C LEU A 97 3.33 15.30 -18.62
N THR A 98 4.27 14.37 -18.78
CA THR A 98 4.05 13.17 -19.57
C THR A 98 3.03 12.26 -18.88
N LEU A 99 2.42 11.32 -19.61
CA LEU A 99 1.50 10.38 -18.97
C LEU A 99 2.19 9.54 -17.87
N GLY A 100 3.47 9.20 -18.05
CA GLY A 100 4.23 8.48 -17.02
C GLY A 100 4.31 9.27 -15.71
N ASP A 101 4.46 10.59 -15.80
CA ASP A 101 4.56 11.46 -14.61
C ASP A 101 3.20 11.60 -13.93
N ARG A 102 2.13 11.78 -14.72
CA ARG A 102 0.73 11.80 -14.24
C ARG A 102 0.40 10.49 -13.51
N ALA A 103 0.76 9.35 -14.10
CA ALA A 103 0.52 8.03 -13.54
C ALA A 103 1.26 7.82 -12.21
N THR A 104 2.49 8.32 -12.08
CA THR A 104 3.22 8.35 -10.81
C THR A 104 2.47 9.18 -9.74
N ILE A 105 1.89 10.34 -10.11
CA ILE A 105 1.12 11.20 -9.20
C ILE A 105 -0.20 10.54 -8.77
N SER A 106 -0.98 10.03 -9.72
CA SER A 106 -2.27 9.40 -9.45
C SER A 106 -2.13 8.10 -8.66
N ASN A 107 -1.05 7.35 -8.88
CA ASN A 107 -0.76 6.13 -8.13
C ASN A 107 -0.73 6.36 -6.61
N MET A 108 -0.16 7.48 -6.15
CA MET A 108 -0.01 7.79 -4.73
C MET A 108 -1.29 8.39 -4.10
N ALA A 109 -2.44 8.34 -4.78
CA ALA A 109 -3.72 8.78 -4.23
C ALA A 109 -4.02 8.29 -2.80
N PRO A 110 -3.82 7.00 -2.48
CA PRO A 110 -4.02 6.51 -1.12
C PRO A 110 -3.05 7.13 -0.11
N GLU A 111 -1.83 7.47 -0.53
CA GLU A 111 -0.79 8.01 0.35
C GLU A 111 -1.06 9.47 0.73
N TYR A 112 -1.77 10.25 -0.08
CA TYR A 112 -2.32 11.56 0.31
C TYR A 112 -3.81 11.55 0.74
N GLY A 113 -4.46 10.40 0.66
CA GLY A 113 -5.77 10.12 1.24
C GLY A 113 -6.95 10.36 0.30
N ALA A 114 -6.70 10.77 -0.93
CA ALA A 114 -7.74 10.93 -1.94
C ALA A 114 -8.31 9.57 -2.35
N THR A 115 -9.58 9.56 -2.76
CA THR A 115 -10.22 8.35 -3.30
C THR A 115 -9.82 8.12 -4.76
N ALA A 116 -9.66 9.20 -5.52
CA ALA A 116 -9.25 9.23 -6.92
C ALA A 116 -8.39 10.47 -7.19
N ALA A 117 -7.57 10.41 -8.24
CA ALA A 117 -6.60 11.44 -8.62
C ALA A 117 -6.53 11.58 -10.15
N LEU A 118 -7.55 12.24 -10.70
CA LEU A 118 -7.83 12.31 -12.12
C LEU A 118 -6.96 13.33 -12.86
N PHE A 119 -6.48 12.94 -14.04
CA PHE A 119 -6.05 13.87 -15.08
C PHE A 119 -7.04 13.80 -16.24
N TYR A 120 -7.32 14.95 -16.87
CA TYR A 120 -8.18 15.03 -18.04
C TYR A 120 -7.63 14.25 -19.25
N ILE A 121 -8.50 13.95 -20.21
CA ILE A 121 -8.09 13.36 -21.50
C ILE A 121 -7.54 14.48 -22.39
N ASP A 122 -6.31 14.32 -22.87
CA ASP A 122 -5.65 15.25 -23.78
C ASP A 122 -4.71 14.53 -24.77
N GLN A 123 -3.87 15.31 -25.46
CA GLN A 123 -2.89 14.77 -26.40
C GLN A 123 -1.88 13.81 -25.75
N GLN A 124 -1.48 14.02 -24.48
CA GLN A 124 -0.59 13.10 -23.78
C GLN A 124 -1.24 11.72 -23.59
N THR A 125 -2.55 11.69 -23.34
CA THR A 125 -3.34 10.44 -23.32
C THR A 125 -3.30 9.75 -24.68
N ILE A 126 -3.55 10.46 -25.78
CA ILE A 126 -3.53 9.90 -27.14
C ILE A 126 -2.14 9.39 -27.52
N ASP A 127 -1.10 10.16 -27.24
CA ASP A 127 0.29 9.79 -27.52
C ASP A 127 0.69 8.53 -26.76
N TYR A 128 0.24 8.36 -25.51
CA TYR A 128 0.48 7.16 -24.74
C TYR A 128 -0.30 5.94 -25.24
N LEU A 129 -1.56 6.10 -25.66
CA LEU A 129 -2.33 4.99 -26.23
C LEU A 129 -1.68 4.49 -27.53
N ASN A 130 -1.15 5.40 -28.35
CA ASN A 130 -0.35 5.07 -29.53
C ASN A 130 0.96 4.38 -29.15
N LEU A 131 1.71 4.92 -28.19
CA LEU A 131 2.98 4.36 -27.70
C LEU A 131 2.81 2.93 -27.16
N THR A 132 1.69 2.66 -26.48
CA THR A 132 1.38 1.34 -25.92
C THR A 132 0.73 0.39 -26.94
N GLY A 133 0.74 0.77 -28.22
CA GLY A 133 0.39 -0.09 -29.34
C GLY A 133 -1.10 -0.41 -29.45
N ARG A 134 -1.99 0.42 -28.88
CA ARG A 134 -3.44 0.30 -29.08
C ARG A 134 -3.80 0.41 -30.56
N ASP A 135 -4.94 -0.17 -30.90
CA ASP A 135 -5.46 -0.14 -32.26
C ASP A 135 -5.84 1.30 -32.68
N ALA A 136 -5.55 1.67 -33.92
CA ALA A 136 -5.74 3.04 -34.40
C ALA A 136 -7.22 3.45 -34.39
N ASP A 137 -8.15 2.54 -34.69
CA ASP A 137 -9.59 2.83 -34.65
C ASP A 137 -10.06 3.02 -33.20
N GLN A 138 -9.50 2.25 -32.25
CA GLN A 138 -9.78 2.43 -30.83
C GLN A 138 -9.26 3.79 -30.33
N VAL A 139 -8.05 4.19 -30.70
CA VAL A 139 -7.49 5.50 -30.31
C VAL A 139 -8.34 6.64 -30.87
N LYS A 140 -8.73 6.54 -32.15
CA LYS A 140 -9.62 7.51 -32.78
C LYS A 140 -10.99 7.58 -32.10
N LEU A 141 -11.55 6.44 -31.71
CA LEU A 141 -12.82 6.37 -30.98
C LEU A 141 -12.70 7.08 -29.62
N VAL A 142 -11.62 6.84 -28.87
CA VAL A 142 -11.36 7.51 -27.58
C VAL A 142 -11.30 9.02 -27.75
N GLU A 143 -10.52 9.52 -28.73
CA GLU A 143 -10.39 10.96 -28.98
C GLU A 143 -11.74 11.58 -29.38
N THR A 144 -12.45 10.93 -30.31
CA THR A 144 -13.75 11.42 -30.80
C THR A 144 -14.77 11.46 -29.66
N TYR A 145 -14.89 10.35 -28.92
CA TYR A 145 -15.82 10.27 -27.80
C TYR A 145 -15.52 11.31 -26.72
N ALA A 146 -14.25 11.46 -26.32
CA ALA A 146 -13.86 12.41 -25.28
C ALA A 146 -14.21 13.86 -25.66
N LYS A 147 -13.99 14.25 -26.93
CA LYS A 147 -14.35 15.60 -27.41
C LYS A 147 -15.86 15.81 -27.48
N GLU A 148 -16.60 14.86 -28.05
CA GLU A 148 -18.06 14.97 -28.19
C GLU A 148 -18.79 14.90 -26.83
N ALA A 149 -18.26 14.11 -25.88
CA ALA A 149 -18.83 13.97 -24.54
C ALA A 149 -18.42 15.10 -23.57
N GLY A 150 -17.56 16.04 -23.99
CA GLY A 150 -17.07 17.12 -23.12
C GLY A 150 -16.10 16.67 -22.03
N LEU A 151 -15.35 15.58 -22.28
CA LEU A 151 -14.35 15.02 -21.36
C LEU A 151 -12.90 15.35 -21.77
N TRP A 152 -12.73 16.20 -22.80
CA TRP A 152 -11.42 16.65 -23.25
C TRP A 152 -10.94 17.85 -22.41
N ALA A 153 -9.62 18.01 -22.29
CA ALA A 153 -9.01 19.01 -21.40
C ALA A 153 -9.55 20.44 -21.57
N ASP A 154 -9.71 20.91 -22.82
CA ASP A 154 -10.13 22.28 -23.09
C ASP A 154 -11.61 22.55 -22.77
N THR A 155 -12.46 21.53 -22.86
CA THR A 155 -13.88 21.61 -22.50
C THR A 155 -14.08 21.71 -20.98
N LEU A 156 -13.07 21.35 -20.19
CA LEU A 156 -13.11 21.39 -18.73
C LEU A 156 -12.51 22.67 -18.12
N ASN A 157 -12.03 23.62 -18.94
CA ASN A 157 -11.41 24.85 -18.45
C ASN A 157 -12.33 25.69 -17.54
N ASP A 158 -13.63 25.68 -17.82
CA ASP A 158 -14.64 26.43 -17.06
C ASP A 158 -15.31 25.59 -15.96
N ALA A 159 -14.78 24.40 -15.66
CA ALA A 159 -15.30 23.55 -14.58
C ALA A 159 -15.20 24.26 -13.22
N VAL A 160 -16.30 24.22 -12.46
CA VAL A 160 -16.43 24.87 -11.16
C VAL A 160 -16.20 23.85 -10.05
N PHE A 161 -15.25 24.15 -9.17
CA PHE A 161 -14.90 23.33 -8.03
C PHE A 161 -15.20 24.07 -6.73
N GLU A 162 -15.63 23.34 -5.70
CA GLU A 162 -15.86 23.94 -4.38
C GLU A 162 -14.57 24.43 -3.74
N ARG A 163 -13.45 23.77 -4.08
CA ARG A 163 -12.11 24.11 -3.59
C ARG A 163 -11.08 23.91 -4.70
N THR A 164 -10.17 24.88 -4.82
CA THR A 164 -9.01 24.81 -5.71
C THR A 164 -7.73 24.99 -4.89
N LEU A 165 -6.82 24.02 -5.02
CA LEU A 165 -5.48 24.04 -4.46
C LEU A 165 -4.49 24.44 -5.54
N HIS A 166 -3.42 25.14 -5.18
CA HIS A 166 -2.41 25.60 -6.13
C HIS A 166 -1.03 25.04 -5.75
N PHE A 167 -0.30 24.51 -6.73
CA PHE A 167 1.04 23.97 -6.52
C PHE A 167 1.96 24.34 -7.70
N ASP A 168 3.11 24.93 -7.41
CA ASP A 168 4.12 25.32 -8.40
C ASP A 168 5.20 24.24 -8.52
N LEU A 169 5.24 23.57 -9.66
CA LEU A 169 6.18 22.49 -9.97
C LEU A 169 7.64 22.96 -9.97
N SER A 170 7.90 24.26 -10.16
CA SER A 170 9.26 24.82 -10.19
C SER A 170 9.92 24.85 -8.80
N THR A 171 9.13 24.69 -7.74
CA THR A 171 9.58 24.65 -6.33
C THR A 171 10.06 23.26 -5.89
N VAL A 172 9.84 22.23 -6.71
CA VAL A 172 10.22 20.85 -6.40
C VAL A 172 11.73 20.71 -6.45
N VAL A 173 12.29 20.06 -5.42
CA VAL A 173 13.71 19.70 -5.31
C VAL A 173 13.84 18.20 -5.15
N ARG A 174 15.04 17.67 -5.44
CA ARG A 174 15.35 16.25 -5.25
C ARG A 174 15.03 15.84 -3.81
N THR A 175 14.26 14.78 -3.63
CA THR A 175 13.72 14.42 -2.33
C THR A 175 13.60 12.91 -2.15
N LEU A 176 13.69 12.50 -0.89
CA LEU A 176 13.21 11.22 -0.39
C LEU A 176 11.87 11.43 0.32
N ALA A 177 11.24 10.33 0.73
CA ALA A 177 10.25 10.35 1.80
C ALA A 177 10.61 9.32 2.87
N GLY A 178 10.52 9.74 4.13
CA GLY A 178 10.84 8.94 5.30
C GLY A 178 11.60 9.70 6.39
N PRO A 179 12.10 8.98 7.41
CA PRO A 179 11.91 7.55 7.58
C PRO A 179 10.46 7.15 7.89
N SER A 180 10.07 5.99 7.38
CA SER A 180 8.89 5.21 7.76
C SER A 180 7.51 5.88 7.69
N ASN A 181 7.42 6.93 6.89
CA ASN A 181 6.19 7.64 6.59
C ASN A 181 6.25 8.19 5.14
N PRO A 182 5.30 7.81 4.25
CA PRO A 182 5.35 8.19 2.84
C PRO A 182 5.07 9.68 2.60
N HIS A 183 4.36 10.36 3.51
CA HIS A 183 4.10 11.80 3.42
C HIS A 183 5.10 12.65 4.21
N ARG A 184 6.10 12.02 4.86
CA ARG A 184 7.24 12.73 5.46
C ARG A 184 8.29 13.02 4.39
N ARG A 185 8.08 14.10 3.63
CA ARG A 185 9.05 14.58 2.65
C ARG A 185 10.39 14.89 3.32
N LEU A 186 11.47 14.45 2.68
CA LEU A 186 12.85 14.61 3.13
C LEU A 186 13.72 15.09 1.96
N PRO A 187 13.83 16.41 1.72
CA PRO A 187 14.72 16.95 0.69
C PRO A 187 16.15 16.46 0.93
N VAL A 188 16.85 16.04 -0.12
CA VAL A 188 18.21 15.47 0.04
C VAL A 188 19.21 16.51 0.59
N SER A 189 18.96 17.79 0.32
CA SER A 189 19.74 18.91 0.86
C SER A 189 19.62 19.09 2.38
N ALA A 190 18.61 18.48 3.01
CA ALA A 190 18.29 18.61 4.43
C ALA A 190 18.65 17.35 5.25
N LEU A 191 19.32 16.35 4.66
CA LEU A 191 19.61 15.07 5.33
C LEU A 191 20.41 15.24 6.63
N ALA A 192 21.44 16.09 6.62
CA ALA A 192 22.26 16.35 7.80
C ALA A 192 21.48 17.11 8.89
N GLU A 193 20.75 18.17 8.51
CA GLU A 193 19.89 18.94 9.42
C GLU A 193 18.85 18.05 10.11
N ARG A 194 18.32 17.07 9.37
CA ARG A 194 17.30 16.12 9.86
C ARG A 194 17.89 14.92 10.60
N GLY A 195 19.21 14.88 10.83
CA GLY A 195 19.88 13.81 11.59
C GLY A 195 19.97 12.48 10.85
N ILE A 196 19.80 12.47 9.51
CA ILE A 196 19.89 11.26 8.68
C ILE A 196 21.33 11.05 8.24
N ALA A 197 21.90 12.02 7.51
CA ALA A 197 23.29 12.01 7.06
C ALA A 197 24.22 12.63 8.11
N VAL A 198 24.46 11.88 9.19
CA VAL A 198 25.33 12.24 10.32
C VAL A 198 26.30 11.11 10.62
N ASP A 199 27.40 11.39 11.32
CA ASP A 199 28.37 10.39 11.77
C ASP A 199 28.98 9.51 10.66
N LEU A 200 29.14 10.06 9.44
CA LEU A 200 29.71 9.34 8.30
C LEU A 200 31.14 8.83 8.58
N ASP A 201 31.95 9.58 9.33
CA ASP A 201 33.31 9.15 9.68
C ASP A 201 33.30 7.87 10.53
N LYS A 202 32.31 7.73 11.43
CA LYS A 202 32.11 6.51 12.21
C LYS A 202 31.68 5.35 11.31
N ALA A 203 30.71 5.58 10.42
CA ALA A 203 30.27 4.58 9.46
C ALA A 203 31.43 4.09 8.57
N LYS A 204 32.30 5.00 8.10
CA LYS A 204 33.50 4.65 7.32
C LYS A 204 34.54 3.89 8.13
N ALA A 205 34.70 4.20 9.42
CA ALA A 205 35.61 3.45 10.30
C ALA A 205 35.12 2.00 10.49
N GLU A 206 33.82 1.80 10.74
CA GLU A 206 33.21 0.46 10.82
C GLU A 206 33.38 -0.31 9.50
N GLU A 207 33.16 0.35 8.35
CA GLU A 207 33.40 -0.25 7.05
C GLU A 207 34.88 -0.66 6.86
N ALA A 208 35.83 0.18 7.29
CA ALA A 208 37.26 -0.12 7.18
C ALA A 208 37.68 -1.33 8.04
N GLU A 209 36.94 -1.63 9.11
CA GLU A 209 37.09 -2.85 9.92
C GLU A 209 36.41 -4.08 9.29
N GLY A 210 35.74 -3.92 8.15
CA GLY A 210 35.01 -4.98 7.46
C GLY A 210 33.60 -5.22 8.01
N LEU A 211 33.09 -4.31 8.83
CA LEU A 211 31.75 -4.37 9.43
C LEU A 211 30.74 -3.60 8.60
N MET A 212 29.45 -3.92 8.73
CA MET A 212 28.40 -3.05 8.21
C MET A 212 28.34 -1.73 9.00
N PRO A 213 28.21 -0.58 8.32
CA PRO A 213 28.12 0.70 8.99
C PRO A 213 26.78 0.90 9.70
N ASP A 214 26.75 1.74 10.73
CA ASP A 214 25.48 2.33 11.17
C ASP A 214 24.74 3.00 9.99
N GLY A 215 23.42 2.87 9.97
CA GLY A 215 22.59 3.35 8.86
C GLY A 215 22.75 2.55 7.58
N ALA A 216 23.38 1.37 7.61
CA ALA A 216 23.58 0.52 6.44
C ALA A 216 22.29 0.36 5.61
N VAL A 217 22.41 0.60 4.30
CA VAL A 217 21.35 0.29 3.33
C VAL A 217 21.47 -1.20 3.02
N ILE A 218 20.63 -2.03 3.64
CA ILE A 218 20.65 -3.49 3.44
C ILE A 218 19.83 -3.91 2.22
N ILE A 219 18.92 -3.05 1.75
CA ILE A 219 18.09 -3.27 0.56
C ILE A 219 18.06 -1.99 -0.27
N ALA A 220 18.38 -2.11 -1.56
CA ALA A 220 18.20 -1.07 -2.56
C ALA A 220 17.38 -1.64 -3.74
N ALA A 221 16.09 -1.33 -3.82
CA ALA A 221 15.19 -1.98 -4.78
C ALA A 221 14.54 -0.99 -5.76
N ILE A 222 14.81 -1.17 -7.06
CA ILE A 222 14.02 -0.57 -8.12
C ILE A 222 12.79 -1.45 -8.31
N THR A 223 11.66 -1.00 -7.79
CA THR A 223 10.42 -1.77 -7.67
C THR A 223 9.20 -0.87 -7.84
N SER A 224 8.01 -1.45 -7.65
CA SER A 224 6.69 -0.80 -7.70
C SER A 224 6.21 -0.38 -9.08
N CYS A 225 4.91 -0.53 -9.30
CA CYS A 225 4.23 0.06 -10.45
C CYS A 225 4.42 1.58 -10.50
N THR A 226 4.48 2.27 -9.34
CA THR A 226 4.62 3.73 -9.23
C THR A 226 5.69 4.33 -10.14
N ASN A 227 6.87 3.70 -10.17
CA ASN A 227 8.04 4.21 -10.87
C ASN A 227 8.47 3.35 -12.06
N THR A 228 8.18 2.04 -12.05
CA THR A 228 8.57 1.15 -13.16
C THR A 228 7.62 1.21 -14.35
N SER A 229 6.41 1.78 -14.19
CA SER A 229 5.53 2.09 -15.32
C SER A 229 5.97 3.34 -16.10
N ASN A 230 6.81 4.19 -15.51
CA ASN A 230 7.34 5.41 -16.14
C ASN A 230 8.71 5.12 -16.78
N PRO A 231 8.81 5.03 -18.13
CA PRO A 231 10.06 4.71 -18.80
C PRO A 231 11.19 5.70 -18.50
N ARG A 232 10.85 6.99 -18.29
CA ARG A 232 11.82 8.04 -17.99
C ARG A 232 12.58 7.73 -16.69
N ASN A 233 11.86 7.29 -15.64
CA ASN A 233 12.46 6.94 -14.35
C ASN A 233 13.36 5.71 -14.43
N VAL A 234 12.94 4.65 -15.15
CA VAL A 234 13.73 3.42 -15.29
C VAL A 234 14.97 3.63 -16.16
N ILE A 235 14.84 4.39 -17.26
CA ILE A 235 15.96 4.76 -18.12
C ILE A 235 16.95 5.67 -17.38
N ALA A 236 16.47 6.61 -16.55
CA ALA A 236 17.34 7.43 -15.71
C ALA A 236 18.19 6.58 -14.75
N ALA A 237 17.61 5.53 -14.15
CA ALA A 237 18.37 4.59 -13.32
C ALA A 237 19.41 3.81 -14.13
N GLY A 238 19.05 3.33 -15.32
CA GLY A 238 19.98 2.65 -16.22
C GLY A 238 21.14 3.54 -16.67
N LEU A 239 20.87 4.81 -16.99
CA LEU A 239 21.89 5.78 -17.37
C LEU A 239 22.81 6.13 -16.19
N LEU A 240 22.26 6.29 -14.99
CA LEU A 240 23.07 6.48 -13.78
C LEU A 240 23.98 5.27 -13.53
N ALA A 241 23.45 4.04 -13.68
CA ALA A 241 24.23 2.83 -13.56
C ALA A 241 25.37 2.76 -14.58
N ARG A 242 25.07 3.06 -15.86
CA ARG A 242 26.06 3.17 -16.94
C ARG A 242 27.15 4.20 -16.61
N ASN A 243 26.77 5.37 -16.09
CA ASN A 243 27.72 6.42 -15.74
C ASN A 243 28.60 6.01 -14.54
N ALA A 244 28.02 5.39 -13.51
CA ALA A 244 28.78 4.84 -12.40
C ALA A 244 29.77 3.73 -12.84
N ASN A 245 29.34 2.84 -13.74
CA ASN A 245 30.17 1.77 -14.30
C ASN A 245 31.36 2.29 -15.12
N LYS A 246 31.22 3.43 -15.82
CA LYS A 246 32.33 4.10 -16.54
C LYS A 246 33.44 4.53 -15.58
N TYR A 247 33.09 4.90 -14.35
CA TYR A 247 34.02 5.27 -13.28
C TYR A 247 34.43 4.06 -12.43
N GLY A 248 34.00 2.83 -12.76
CA GLY A 248 34.34 1.64 -11.98
C GLY A 248 33.74 1.63 -10.56
N LEU A 249 32.73 2.46 -10.30
CA LEU A 249 32.00 2.42 -9.03
C LEU A 249 31.21 1.12 -8.93
N VAL A 250 31.11 0.58 -7.71
CA VAL A 250 30.39 -0.67 -7.42
C VAL A 250 29.46 -0.48 -6.23
N ARG A 251 28.37 -1.24 -6.18
CA ARG A 251 27.53 -1.30 -4.99
C ARG A 251 28.30 -1.87 -3.79
N LYS A 252 27.92 -1.50 -2.58
CA LYS A 252 28.48 -2.13 -1.37
C LYS A 252 28.02 -3.59 -1.24
N PRO A 253 28.85 -4.49 -0.69
CA PRO A 253 28.60 -5.93 -0.68
C PRO A 253 27.37 -6.32 0.16
N TRP A 254 27.07 -5.58 1.24
CA TRP A 254 25.92 -5.83 2.12
C TRP A 254 24.58 -5.36 1.54
N VAL A 255 24.59 -4.61 0.44
CA VAL A 255 23.35 -4.08 -0.16
C VAL A 255 22.73 -5.14 -1.05
N LYS A 256 21.56 -5.66 -0.67
CA LYS A 256 20.75 -6.50 -1.55
C LYS A 256 20.04 -5.63 -2.59
N THR A 257 20.50 -5.68 -3.83
CA THR A 257 19.94 -4.95 -4.97
C THR A 257 18.93 -5.78 -5.74
N SER A 258 17.89 -5.14 -6.29
CA SER A 258 16.95 -5.80 -7.20
C SER A 258 16.28 -4.83 -8.17
N LEU A 259 15.99 -5.33 -9.37
CA LEU A 259 15.09 -4.69 -10.33
C LEU A 259 13.84 -5.57 -10.50
N ALA A 260 12.67 -5.03 -10.19
CA ALA A 260 11.38 -5.71 -10.36
C ALA A 260 10.45 -4.85 -11.22
N PRO A 261 10.51 -5.00 -12.56
CA PRO A 261 9.70 -4.20 -13.45
C PRO A 261 8.21 -4.55 -13.38
N GLY A 262 7.34 -3.54 -13.53
CA GLY A 262 5.89 -3.73 -13.56
C GLY A 262 5.38 -4.50 -14.79
N SER A 263 6.18 -4.62 -15.85
CA SER A 263 5.84 -5.41 -17.04
C SER A 263 7.07 -5.93 -17.78
N LYS A 264 6.87 -6.95 -18.62
CA LYS A 264 7.91 -7.45 -19.54
C LYS A 264 8.36 -6.41 -20.57
N ALA A 265 7.51 -5.43 -20.91
CA ALA A 265 7.86 -4.39 -21.87
C ALA A 265 9.03 -3.52 -21.37
N VAL A 266 9.15 -3.36 -20.05
CA VAL A 266 10.27 -2.65 -19.42
C VAL A 266 11.61 -3.30 -19.73
N GLN A 267 11.67 -4.62 -19.65
CA GLN A 267 12.90 -5.34 -19.97
C GLN A 267 13.26 -5.16 -21.45
N LEU A 268 12.28 -5.21 -22.36
CA LEU A 268 12.53 -5.08 -23.80
C LEU A 268 13.17 -3.73 -24.16
N TYR A 269 12.68 -2.60 -23.63
CA TYR A 269 13.31 -1.31 -23.92
C TYR A 269 14.65 -1.09 -23.17
N LEU A 270 14.85 -1.75 -22.03
CA LEU A 270 16.16 -1.74 -21.34
C LEU A 270 17.21 -2.54 -22.13
N GLN A 271 16.80 -3.65 -22.75
CA GLN A 271 17.64 -4.42 -23.67
C GLN A 271 17.98 -3.61 -24.91
N GLU A 272 16.97 -3.00 -25.54
CA GLU A 272 17.14 -2.23 -26.75
C GLU A 272 18.03 -0.99 -26.55
N SER A 273 17.96 -0.35 -25.38
CA SER A 273 18.86 0.76 -25.01
C SER A 273 20.24 0.33 -24.53
N GLY A 274 20.48 -0.98 -24.31
CA GLY A 274 21.71 -1.51 -23.73
C GLY A 274 21.89 -1.23 -22.24
N LEU A 275 20.86 -0.73 -21.55
CA LEU A 275 20.92 -0.33 -20.14
C LEU A 275 20.66 -1.48 -19.17
N GLU A 276 20.05 -2.59 -19.61
CA GLU A 276 19.87 -3.77 -18.75
C GLU A 276 21.22 -4.29 -18.24
N ALA A 277 22.20 -4.49 -19.13
CA ALA A 277 23.52 -4.99 -18.76
C ALA A 277 24.27 -4.05 -17.80
N GLU A 278 24.05 -2.74 -17.91
CA GLU A 278 24.65 -1.74 -17.01
C GLU A 278 24.05 -1.81 -15.59
N LEU A 279 22.73 -2.01 -15.50
CA LEU A 279 22.03 -2.26 -14.23
C LEU A 279 22.50 -3.58 -13.59
N GLU A 280 22.57 -4.65 -14.37
CA GLU A 280 23.03 -5.97 -13.92
C GLU A 280 24.46 -5.92 -13.39
N LYS A 281 25.37 -5.18 -14.04
CA LYS A 281 26.75 -5.01 -13.58
C LYS A 281 26.84 -4.35 -12.20
N LEU A 282 25.90 -3.48 -11.84
CA LEU A 282 25.76 -2.92 -10.48
C LEU A 282 24.92 -3.80 -9.55
N GLY A 283 24.47 -4.97 -9.99
CA GLY A 283 23.68 -5.92 -9.19
C GLY A 283 22.16 -5.75 -9.29
N PHE A 284 21.66 -4.88 -10.16
CA PHE A 284 20.22 -4.67 -10.39
C PHE A 284 19.68 -5.59 -11.49
N GLY A 285 19.80 -6.90 -11.29
CA GLY A 285 19.20 -7.88 -12.19
C GLY A 285 17.67 -7.93 -12.07
N VAL A 286 17.00 -8.27 -13.18
CA VAL A 286 15.55 -8.50 -13.20
C VAL A 286 15.23 -9.74 -12.36
N VAL A 287 14.60 -9.56 -11.20
CA VAL A 287 14.27 -10.66 -10.28
C VAL A 287 12.88 -11.24 -10.52
N ALA A 288 11.93 -10.41 -10.96
CA ALA A 288 10.55 -10.79 -11.26
C ALA A 288 9.79 -9.64 -11.94
N PHE A 289 8.69 -9.99 -12.60
CA PHE A 289 7.68 -9.02 -13.07
C PHE A 289 6.51 -8.98 -12.07
N ALA A 290 6.76 -8.42 -10.89
CA ALA A 290 5.82 -8.47 -9.75
C ALA A 290 6.11 -7.36 -8.72
N CYS A 291 5.21 -7.21 -7.72
CA CYS A 291 5.34 -6.20 -6.66
C CYS A 291 6.61 -6.34 -5.81
N THR A 292 7.07 -7.56 -5.52
CA THR A 292 8.33 -7.87 -4.80
C THR A 292 8.56 -6.98 -3.55
N THR A 293 9.66 -6.24 -3.47
CA THR A 293 10.01 -5.40 -2.31
C THR A 293 8.93 -4.36 -1.98
N CYS A 294 8.16 -3.87 -2.96
CA CYS A 294 7.12 -2.87 -2.74
C CYS A 294 6.00 -3.34 -1.78
N ASN A 295 5.68 -4.63 -1.76
CA ASN A 295 4.65 -5.20 -0.88
C ASN A 295 5.24 -5.98 0.32
N GLY A 296 6.56 -5.89 0.53
CA GLY A 296 7.27 -6.60 1.60
C GLY A 296 7.75 -8.00 1.22
N MET A 297 7.60 -8.41 -0.04
CA MET A 297 8.20 -9.65 -0.57
C MET A 297 9.64 -9.39 -1.02
N SER A 298 10.47 -8.90 -0.09
CA SER A 298 11.87 -8.58 -0.29
C SER A 298 12.80 -9.81 -0.31
N GLY A 299 12.29 -10.98 0.11
CA GLY A 299 13.05 -12.22 0.27
C GLY A 299 14.10 -12.18 1.38
N ALA A 300 14.75 -13.31 1.66
CA ALA A 300 15.76 -13.42 2.71
C ALA A 300 17.03 -12.59 2.42
N LEU A 301 17.71 -12.13 3.47
CA LEU A 301 19.07 -11.59 3.39
C LEU A 301 20.09 -12.72 3.44
N ASP A 302 21.34 -12.42 3.09
CA ASP A 302 22.45 -13.34 3.37
C ASP A 302 22.49 -13.62 4.89
N PRO A 303 22.58 -14.90 5.33
CA PRO A 303 22.59 -15.25 6.75
C PRO A 303 23.66 -14.51 7.56
N LYS A 304 24.82 -14.18 6.98
CA LYS A 304 25.87 -13.42 7.65
C LYS A 304 25.45 -11.98 7.91
N ILE A 305 24.84 -11.34 6.91
CA ILE A 305 24.28 -9.97 7.04
C ILE A 305 23.19 -9.97 8.11
N GLN A 306 22.29 -10.93 8.05
CA GLN A 306 21.22 -11.07 9.05
C GLN A 306 21.78 -11.24 10.47
N GLN A 307 22.74 -12.15 10.64
CA GLN A 307 23.34 -12.42 11.95
C GLN A 307 24.04 -11.18 12.52
N GLU A 308 24.78 -10.45 11.69
CA GLU A 308 25.47 -9.24 12.13
C GLU A 308 24.49 -8.13 12.56
N ILE A 309 23.37 -7.95 11.85
CA ILE A 309 22.32 -6.99 12.26
C ILE A 309 21.79 -7.34 13.65
N ILE A 310 21.56 -8.62 13.92
CA ILE A 310 21.05 -9.11 15.20
C ILE A 310 22.09 -8.93 16.30
N ASP A 311 23.32 -9.42 16.08
CA ASP A 311 24.38 -9.44 17.09
C ASP A 311 24.79 -8.04 17.55
N ARG A 312 24.73 -7.06 16.65
CA ARG A 312 25.13 -5.67 16.91
C ARG A 312 23.95 -4.74 17.19
N ASP A 313 22.71 -5.25 17.15
CA ASP A 313 21.48 -4.44 17.11
C ASP A 313 21.57 -3.27 16.10
N LEU A 314 22.14 -3.56 14.92
CA LEU A 314 22.53 -2.54 13.96
C LEU A 314 21.31 -1.74 13.48
N TYR A 315 21.46 -0.42 13.37
CA TYR A 315 20.45 0.41 12.73
C TYR A 315 20.56 0.27 11.20
N ALA A 316 19.86 -0.71 10.65
CA ALA A 316 19.81 -1.01 9.22
C ALA A 316 18.56 -0.40 8.54
N THR A 317 18.71 -0.04 7.27
CA THR A 317 17.71 0.70 6.48
C THR A 317 17.45 0.08 5.11
N ALA A 318 16.34 0.44 4.48
CA ALA A 318 16.03 0.10 3.09
C ALA A 318 15.73 1.36 2.25
N VAL A 319 16.15 1.37 0.99
CA VAL A 319 15.83 2.42 0.02
C VAL A 319 15.14 1.77 -1.17
N LEU A 320 13.96 2.27 -1.55
CA LEU A 320 13.18 1.67 -2.63
C LEU A 320 12.40 2.70 -3.43
N SER A 321 12.14 2.40 -4.70
CA SER A 321 11.27 3.20 -5.56
C SER A 321 9.78 2.84 -5.40
N GLY A 322 9.38 2.50 -4.18
CA GLY A 322 8.00 2.19 -3.82
C GLY A 322 7.14 3.42 -3.54
N ASN A 323 5.95 3.17 -3.00
CA ASN A 323 5.00 4.20 -2.53
C ASN A 323 4.76 4.14 -1.01
N ARG A 324 5.22 3.08 -0.33
CA ARG A 324 5.06 2.90 1.13
C ARG A 324 6.34 2.44 1.79
N ASN A 325 6.60 2.97 2.97
CA ASN A 325 7.79 2.69 3.75
C ASN A 325 7.52 2.45 5.25
N PHE A 326 6.27 2.21 5.66
CA PHE A 326 5.92 1.96 7.08
C PHE A 326 6.82 0.90 7.77
N ASP A 327 7.01 1.06 9.08
CA ASP A 327 7.86 0.16 9.88
C ASP A 327 7.43 -1.31 9.73
N GLY A 328 8.42 -2.19 9.55
CA GLY A 328 8.19 -3.63 9.38
C GLY A 328 7.58 -4.07 8.05
N ARG A 329 7.25 -3.12 7.14
CA ARG A 329 6.64 -3.45 5.84
C ARG A 329 7.64 -4.00 4.83
N ILE A 330 8.82 -3.37 4.71
CA ILE A 330 9.76 -3.68 3.63
C ILE A 330 10.53 -4.96 3.89
N HIS A 331 11.14 -5.07 5.06
CA HIS A 331 11.90 -6.24 5.49
C HIS A 331 11.92 -6.26 7.04
N PRO A 332 11.81 -7.42 7.71
CA PRO A 332 11.83 -7.50 9.18
C PRO A 332 13.09 -6.90 9.84
N TYR A 333 14.26 -7.06 9.21
CA TYR A 333 15.53 -6.47 9.68
C TYR A 333 15.81 -5.02 9.22
N ALA A 334 14.92 -4.38 8.46
CA ALA A 334 15.06 -2.96 8.15
C ALA A 334 14.30 -2.15 9.21
N LYS A 335 15.04 -1.44 10.09
CA LYS A 335 14.42 -0.60 11.14
C LYS A 335 13.65 0.58 10.53
N GLN A 336 14.13 1.12 9.42
CA GLN A 336 13.47 2.22 8.68
C GLN A 336 13.61 2.04 7.17
N ALA A 337 12.69 2.62 6.42
CA ALA A 337 12.74 2.64 4.97
C ALA A 337 12.50 4.03 4.37
N PHE A 338 13.11 4.27 3.20
CA PHE A 338 13.06 5.53 2.47
C PHE A 338 12.56 5.31 1.04
N LEU A 339 11.60 6.12 0.62
CA LEU A 339 11.15 6.18 -0.75
C LEU A 339 12.05 7.10 -1.55
N ALA A 340 12.48 6.67 -2.73
CA ALA A 340 13.41 7.39 -3.59
C ALA A 340 13.10 7.17 -5.06
N SER A 341 13.54 8.07 -5.94
CA SER A 341 13.51 7.82 -7.38
C SER A 341 14.43 6.64 -7.74
N PRO A 342 14.13 5.86 -8.82
CA PRO A 342 15.01 4.78 -9.26
C PRO A 342 16.51 5.14 -9.38
N PRO A 343 16.94 6.30 -9.94
CA PRO A 343 18.35 6.68 -9.92
C PRO A 343 18.89 6.91 -8.50
N LEU A 344 18.13 7.49 -7.58
CA LEU A 344 18.58 7.60 -6.18
C LEU A 344 18.74 6.24 -5.51
N VAL A 345 17.90 5.25 -5.82
CA VAL A 345 18.08 3.87 -5.33
C VAL A 345 19.43 3.31 -5.77
N VAL A 346 19.81 3.49 -7.04
CA VAL A 346 21.13 3.07 -7.54
C VAL A 346 22.25 3.81 -6.81
N ALA A 347 22.13 5.13 -6.64
CA ALA A 347 23.14 5.94 -5.94
C ALA A 347 23.33 5.48 -4.47
N TYR A 348 22.25 5.20 -3.74
CA TYR A 348 22.34 4.70 -2.37
C TYR A 348 22.87 3.27 -2.27
N SER A 349 22.79 2.46 -3.32
CA SER A 349 23.45 1.15 -3.35
C SER A 349 24.98 1.26 -3.41
N ILE A 350 25.50 2.33 -4.02
CA ILE A 350 26.93 2.65 -4.10
C ILE A 350 27.40 3.27 -2.79
N ALA A 351 26.63 4.20 -2.23
CA ALA A 351 26.92 4.80 -0.92
C ALA A 351 26.86 3.77 0.22
N GLY A 352 25.85 2.89 0.21
CA GLY A 352 25.67 1.77 1.15
C GLY A 352 25.24 2.14 2.57
N THR A 353 25.04 3.41 2.89
CA THR A 353 24.51 3.87 4.18
C THR A 353 23.68 5.15 4.00
N MET A 354 22.65 5.32 4.82
CA MET A 354 21.88 6.56 4.94
C MET A 354 22.62 7.67 5.69
N ARG A 355 23.78 7.35 6.30
CA ARG A 355 24.68 8.34 6.92
C ARG A 355 25.43 9.21 5.91
N PHE A 356 25.33 8.86 4.63
CA PHE A 356 25.94 9.56 3.50
C PHE A 356 25.05 10.72 3.01
N ASP A 357 25.60 11.94 2.93
CA ASP A 357 24.97 13.07 2.23
C ASP A 357 25.13 12.86 0.72
N ILE A 358 24.07 12.33 0.10
CA ILE A 358 24.09 11.89 -1.30
C ILE A 358 24.43 13.00 -2.29
N GLU A 359 24.28 14.28 -1.93
CA GLU A 359 24.65 15.40 -2.81
C GLU A 359 26.10 15.86 -2.60
N LYS A 360 26.61 15.75 -1.38
CA LYS A 360 27.87 16.39 -0.96
C LYS A 360 29.00 15.44 -0.64
N ASP A 361 28.77 14.15 -0.52
CA ASP A 361 29.84 13.19 -0.24
C ASP A 361 30.39 12.56 -1.52
N VAL A 362 31.57 11.94 -1.39
CA VAL A 362 32.32 11.33 -2.49
C VAL A 362 31.94 9.85 -2.59
N LEU A 363 31.37 9.44 -3.73
CA LEU A 363 30.97 8.06 -4.01
C LEU A 363 32.18 7.16 -4.31
N GLY A 364 33.25 7.74 -4.85
CA GLY A 364 34.51 7.05 -5.10
C GLY A 364 35.57 8.01 -5.64
N VAL A 365 36.82 7.55 -5.67
CA VAL A 365 37.94 8.30 -6.24
C VAL A 365 38.53 7.49 -7.38
N VAL A 366 38.60 8.08 -8.57
CA VAL A 366 39.07 7.42 -9.81
C VAL A 366 40.14 8.30 -10.43
N ASP A 367 41.35 7.75 -10.60
CA ASP A 367 42.50 8.50 -11.14
C ASP A 367 42.75 9.85 -10.42
N GLY A 368 42.46 9.90 -9.11
CA GLY A 368 42.59 11.11 -8.28
C GLY A 368 41.42 12.09 -8.37
N GLN A 369 40.41 11.83 -9.21
CA GLN A 369 39.17 12.60 -9.28
C GLN A 369 38.14 12.07 -8.27
N GLU A 370 37.62 12.96 -7.43
CA GLU A 370 36.44 12.68 -6.60
C GLU A 370 35.18 12.61 -7.47
N ILE A 371 34.47 11.48 -7.41
CA ILE A 371 33.22 11.26 -8.13
C ILE A 371 32.05 11.44 -7.16
N ARG A 372 31.12 12.32 -7.51
CA ARG A 372 29.94 12.69 -6.73
C ARG A 372 28.68 12.42 -7.54
N LEU A 373 27.51 12.51 -6.92
CA LEU A 373 26.24 12.25 -7.59
C LEU A 373 26.07 13.08 -8.87
N LYS A 374 26.42 14.38 -8.82
CA LYS A 374 26.32 15.29 -9.96
C LYS A 374 27.14 14.85 -11.18
N ASP A 375 28.22 14.09 -10.98
CA ASP A 375 29.13 13.68 -12.06
C ASP A 375 28.59 12.45 -12.80
N ILE A 376 27.64 11.72 -12.21
CA ILE A 376 27.01 10.52 -12.78
C ILE A 376 25.51 10.70 -13.07
N TRP A 377 24.89 11.79 -12.62
CA TRP A 377 23.47 12.06 -12.85
C TRP A 377 23.20 12.36 -14.34
N PRO A 378 22.27 11.63 -14.99
CA PRO A 378 21.95 11.87 -16.39
C PRO A 378 21.21 13.20 -16.57
N THR A 379 21.42 13.84 -17.73
CA THR A 379 20.66 15.04 -18.12
C THR A 379 19.28 14.65 -18.64
N ASP A 380 18.33 15.59 -18.57
CA ASP A 380 16.98 15.37 -19.08
C ASP A 380 16.96 15.11 -20.58
N GLU A 381 17.78 15.82 -21.34
CA GLU A 381 17.92 15.65 -22.78
C GLU A 381 18.44 14.26 -23.15
N GLU A 382 19.39 13.73 -22.35
CA GLU A 382 19.90 12.37 -22.56
C GLU A 382 18.82 11.32 -22.28
N ILE A 383 18.06 11.47 -21.19
CA ILE A 383 16.98 10.54 -20.85
C ILE A 383 15.93 10.54 -21.97
N ASP A 384 15.50 11.73 -22.42
CA ASP A 384 14.50 11.87 -23.48
C ASP A 384 14.95 11.28 -24.82
N ALA A 385 16.21 11.47 -25.17
CA ALA A 385 16.78 10.88 -26.38
C ALA A 385 16.71 9.34 -26.34
N VAL A 386 17.03 8.73 -25.19
CA VAL A 386 16.97 7.27 -25.03
C VAL A 386 15.54 6.76 -24.99
N VAL A 387 14.63 7.43 -24.27
CA VAL A 387 13.20 7.08 -24.24
C VAL A 387 12.64 7.05 -25.65
N LYS A 388 12.86 8.11 -26.43
CA LYS A 388 12.38 8.23 -27.81
C LYS A 388 12.97 7.16 -28.74
N ALA A 389 14.22 6.76 -28.52
CA ALA A 389 14.88 5.78 -29.37
C ALA A 389 14.50 4.33 -29.04
N ALA A 390 14.25 4.02 -27.76
CA ALA A 390 14.15 2.65 -27.25
C ALA A 390 12.74 2.21 -26.85
N VAL A 391 11.81 3.10 -26.51
CA VAL A 391 10.46 2.72 -26.07
C VAL A 391 9.51 2.70 -27.27
N LYS A 392 9.01 1.51 -27.64
CA LYS A 392 8.32 1.31 -28.92
C LYS A 392 7.00 0.54 -28.79
N PRO A 393 5.97 0.85 -29.61
CA PRO A 393 4.70 0.12 -29.63
C PRO A 393 4.84 -1.39 -29.83
N GLU A 394 5.82 -1.83 -30.60
CA GLU A 394 6.07 -3.24 -30.93
C GLU A 394 6.36 -4.07 -29.67
N GLN A 395 7.05 -3.49 -28.69
CA GLN A 395 7.41 -4.15 -27.43
C GLN A 395 6.16 -4.45 -26.60
N PHE A 396 5.22 -3.50 -26.52
CA PHE A 396 3.94 -3.71 -25.83
C PHE A 396 3.11 -4.78 -26.53
N ARG A 397 3.03 -4.75 -27.87
CA ARG A 397 2.31 -5.78 -28.64
C ARG A 397 2.91 -7.17 -28.46
N GLN A 398 4.24 -7.28 -28.50
CA GLN A 398 4.98 -8.53 -28.31
C GLN A 398 4.68 -9.16 -26.95
N VAL A 399 4.47 -8.35 -25.91
CA VAL A 399 4.15 -8.82 -24.56
C VAL A 399 2.68 -9.16 -24.40
N TYR A 400 1.79 -8.22 -24.74
CA TYR A 400 0.39 -8.29 -24.32
C TYR A 400 -0.52 -9.05 -25.28
N ILE A 401 -0.25 -9.06 -26.60
CA ILE A 401 -1.08 -9.81 -27.56
C ILE A 401 -1.04 -11.32 -27.26
N PRO A 402 0.13 -11.96 -27.10
CA PRO A 402 0.17 -13.39 -26.78
C PRO A 402 -0.38 -13.71 -25.40
N MET A 403 -0.20 -12.82 -24.42
CA MET A 403 -0.64 -13.02 -23.03
C MET A 403 -2.17 -13.11 -22.91
N PHE A 404 -2.91 -12.39 -23.76
CA PHE A 404 -4.38 -12.39 -23.78
C PHE A 404 -4.98 -13.18 -24.95
N ALA A 405 -4.15 -13.90 -25.72
CA ALA A 405 -4.63 -14.73 -26.81
C ALA A 405 -5.51 -15.86 -26.23
N LYS A 406 -6.76 -15.95 -26.69
CA LYS A 406 -7.66 -17.05 -26.34
C LYS A 406 -7.07 -18.35 -26.91
N GLN A 407 -6.70 -19.28 -26.03
CA GLN A 407 -6.33 -20.63 -26.42
C GLN A 407 -7.60 -21.48 -26.45
N ASP A 408 -7.88 -22.13 -27.56
CA ASP A 408 -8.99 -23.10 -27.69
C ASP A 408 -8.63 -24.42 -26.99
N ASP A 409 -8.31 -24.38 -25.69
CA ASP A 409 -8.10 -25.57 -24.86
C ASP A 409 -9.46 -26.17 -24.47
N LYS A 410 -10.25 -26.56 -25.47
CA LYS A 410 -11.62 -27.12 -25.32
C LYS A 410 -11.65 -28.63 -25.08
N ALA A 411 -10.58 -29.22 -24.53
CA ALA A 411 -10.46 -30.67 -24.45
C ALA A 411 -11.02 -31.28 -23.15
N GLU A 412 -11.16 -30.53 -22.06
CA GLU A 412 -11.63 -31.08 -20.78
C GLU A 412 -12.93 -30.45 -20.31
N GLN A 413 -13.91 -31.29 -19.97
CA GLN A 413 -15.12 -30.88 -19.26
C GLN A 413 -14.73 -30.60 -17.81
N ILE A 414 -14.47 -29.34 -17.50
CA ILE A 414 -14.07 -28.90 -16.16
C ILE A 414 -15.32 -28.76 -15.28
N ASP A 415 -15.29 -29.35 -14.08
CA ASP A 415 -16.33 -29.15 -13.06
C ASP A 415 -16.33 -27.67 -12.60
N PRO A 416 -17.47 -26.96 -12.66
CA PRO A 416 -17.54 -25.58 -12.15
C PRO A 416 -17.32 -25.49 -10.63
N LEU A 417 -17.42 -26.60 -9.88
CA LEU A 417 -17.18 -26.64 -8.45
C LEU A 417 -15.70 -26.91 -8.14
N TYR A 418 -15.12 -26.05 -7.31
CA TYR A 418 -13.74 -26.22 -6.87
C TYR A 418 -13.60 -27.45 -5.95
N GLN A 419 -12.76 -28.39 -6.35
CA GLN A 419 -12.46 -29.60 -5.59
C GLN A 419 -11.46 -29.28 -4.46
N TRP A 420 -12.01 -28.94 -3.28
CA TRP A 420 -11.22 -28.57 -2.11
C TRP A 420 -10.27 -29.68 -1.65
N ARG A 421 -9.02 -29.32 -1.36
CA ARG A 421 -7.99 -30.25 -0.89
C ARG A 421 -7.82 -30.14 0.64
N PRO A 422 -8.12 -31.20 1.43
CA PRO A 422 -8.09 -31.13 2.89
C PRO A 422 -6.73 -30.74 3.50
N MET A 423 -5.62 -31.07 2.84
CA MET A 423 -4.26 -30.80 3.32
C MET A 423 -3.59 -29.60 2.63
N SER A 424 -4.34 -28.75 1.91
CA SER A 424 -3.73 -27.55 1.31
C SER A 424 -3.39 -26.50 2.36
N THR A 425 -2.20 -25.92 2.30
CA THR A 425 -1.81 -24.73 3.08
C THR A 425 -2.03 -23.41 2.32
N TYR A 426 -2.58 -23.47 1.10
CA TYR A 426 -2.77 -22.29 0.24
C TYR A 426 -4.24 -21.99 -0.07
N ILE A 427 -5.07 -23.01 -0.31
CA ILE A 427 -6.47 -22.84 -0.71
C ILE A 427 -7.35 -23.76 0.14
N ARG A 428 -8.19 -23.17 0.99
CA ARG A 428 -9.14 -23.89 1.85
C ARG A 428 -10.52 -23.27 1.78
N ARG A 429 -11.56 -24.10 1.96
CA ARG A 429 -12.94 -23.63 2.08
C ARG A 429 -13.05 -22.73 3.32
N PRO A 430 -13.40 -21.45 3.19
CA PRO A 430 -13.49 -20.55 4.33
C PRO A 430 -14.76 -20.82 5.15
N PRO A 431 -14.76 -20.55 6.48
CA PRO A 431 -15.88 -20.83 7.38
C PRO A 431 -16.94 -19.72 7.36
N TYR A 432 -17.14 -19.02 6.23
CA TYR A 432 -18.00 -17.83 6.17
C TYR A 432 -19.49 -18.12 6.34
N TRP A 433 -19.89 -19.38 6.20
CA TRP A 433 -21.28 -19.86 6.30
C TRP A 433 -21.54 -20.63 7.59
N GLU A 434 -20.60 -20.62 8.53
CA GLU A 434 -20.62 -21.42 9.76
C GLU A 434 -20.18 -20.58 10.96
N GLY A 435 -20.41 -21.10 12.18
CA GLY A 435 -19.87 -20.52 13.41
C GLY A 435 -20.28 -19.06 13.66
N ALA A 436 -19.32 -18.24 14.10
CA ALA A 436 -19.56 -16.86 14.50
C ALA A 436 -20.08 -15.96 13.37
N LEU A 437 -19.79 -16.28 12.10
CA LEU A 437 -20.26 -15.54 10.93
C LEU A 437 -21.71 -15.87 10.53
N ALA A 438 -22.21 -17.03 10.92
CA ALA A 438 -23.59 -17.43 10.73
C ALA A 438 -24.51 -17.02 11.89
N GLY A 439 -23.95 -16.67 13.06
CA GLY A 439 -24.70 -16.26 14.24
C GLY A 439 -25.08 -14.78 14.25
N GLU A 440 -26.16 -14.44 14.95
CA GLU A 440 -26.53 -13.05 15.22
C GLU A 440 -25.47 -12.37 16.10
N ARG A 441 -25.19 -11.10 15.80
CA ARG A 441 -24.30 -10.25 16.61
C ARG A 441 -25.10 -9.71 17.77
N THR A 442 -24.61 -9.94 18.98
CA THR A 442 -25.33 -9.56 20.20
C THR A 442 -25.17 -8.08 20.51
N LEU A 443 -24.02 -7.50 20.17
CA LEU A 443 -23.53 -6.20 20.61
C LEU A 443 -23.67 -5.98 22.13
N LYS A 444 -23.51 -7.05 22.92
CA LYS A 444 -23.68 -7.04 24.37
C LYS A 444 -22.58 -7.84 25.07
N GLY A 445 -22.17 -7.39 26.25
CA GLY A 445 -21.16 -8.02 27.08
C GLY A 445 -19.82 -8.18 26.35
N MET A 446 -19.55 -7.32 25.36
CA MET A 446 -18.35 -7.44 24.52
C MET A 446 -17.10 -7.16 25.36
N ARG A 447 -16.03 -7.92 25.14
CA ARG A 447 -14.72 -7.67 25.74
C ARG A 447 -13.76 -7.10 24.72
N PRO A 448 -12.88 -6.16 25.11
CA PRO A 448 -11.91 -5.60 24.19
C PRO A 448 -10.85 -6.67 23.86
N LEU A 449 -10.68 -6.96 22.57
CA LEU A 449 -9.52 -7.74 22.09
C LEU A 449 -8.26 -6.89 22.14
N ALA A 450 -8.40 -5.60 21.82
CA ALA A 450 -7.31 -4.64 21.82
C ALA A 450 -7.83 -3.21 22.08
N VAL A 451 -6.99 -2.42 22.76
CA VAL A 451 -7.07 -0.96 22.81
C VAL A 451 -5.85 -0.44 22.06
N LEU A 452 -6.08 0.26 20.96
CA LEU A 452 -5.04 0.59 19.99
C LEU A 452 -4.84 2.10 19.87
N PRO A 453 -3.60 2.55 19.61
CA PRO A 453 -3.33 3.96 19.39
C PRO A 453 -3.87 4.47 18.05
N ASP A 454 -3.52 5.71 17.74
CA ASP A 454 -3.81 6.33 16.45
C ASP A 454 -2.95 5.65 15.35
N ASN A 455 -3.29 5.87 14.08
CA ASN A 455 -2.48 5.48 12.93
C ASN A 455 -2.28 3.97 12.75
N ILE A 456 -3.19 3.13 13.23
CA ILE A 456 -3.13 1.68 12.99
C ILE A 456 -3.35 1.37 11.51
N THR A 457 -2.26 1.02 10.83
CA THR A 457 -2.30 0.55 9.44
C THR A 457 -2.89 -0.86 9.29
N THR A 458 -3.39 -1.17 8.10
CA THR A 458 -3.77 -2.54 7.69
C THR A 458 -2.60 -3.53 7.70
N ASP A 459 -1.35 -3.07 7.65
CA ASP A 459 -0.17 -3.94 7.85
C ASP A 459 0.02 -4.31 9.33
N HIS A 460 -0.47 -3.53 10.29
CA HIS A 460 -0.57 -3.96 11.69
C HIS A 460 -1.68 -5.00 11.87
N LEU A 461 -2.82 -4.80 11.22
CA LEU A 461 -4.01 -5.67 11.34
C LEU A 461 -3.81 -7.03 10.66
N SER A 462 -3.17 -7.05 9.49
CA SER A 462 -2.95 -8.25 8.70
C SER A 462 -1.69 -8.05 7.84
N PRO A 463 -0.49 -8.39 8.35
CA PRO A 463 0.77 -8.18 7.64
C PRO A 463 0.83 -8.99 6.33
N SER A 464 1.68 -8.56 5.39
CA SER A 464 1.89 -9.22 4.08
C SER A 464 3.31 -9.77 3.87
N ASN A 465 4.20 -9.54 4.83
CA ASN A 465 5.62 -9.89 4.75
C ASN A 465 5.86 -11.40 4.96
N ALA A 466 7.14 -11.79 4.98
CA ALA A 466 7.58 -13.16 5.19
C ALA A 466 7.07 -13.73 6.52
N ILE A 467 6.67 -15.01 6.52
CA ILE A 467 6.25 -15.72 7.73
C ILE A 467 7.50 -16.23 8.45
N LEU A 468 7.72 -15.76 9.67
CA LEU A 468 8.83 -16.23 10.50
C LEU A 468 8.43 -17.53 11.22
N ALA A 469 9.39 -18.45 11.40
CA ALA A 469 9.16 -19.70 12.14
C ALA A 469 8.65 -19.49 13.58
N SER A 470 9.05 -18.40 14.23
CA SER A 470 8.61 -18.03 15.58
C SER A 470 7.19 -17.44 15.65
N SER A 471 6.55 -17.18 14.51
CA SER A 471 5.18 -16.66 14.47
C SER A 471 4.15 -17.79 14.63
N ALA A 472 2.92 -17.44 15.05
CA ALA A 472 1.83 -18.41 15.17
C ALA A 472 1.52 -19.12 13.84
N ALA A 473 1.65 -18.41 12.72
CA ALA A 473 1.52 -18.99 11.38
C ALA A 473 2.69 -19.92 11.04
N GLY A 474 3.92 -19.54 11.36
CA GLY A 474 5.11 -20.38 11.18
C GLY A 474 4.99 -21.70 11.93
N GLU A 475 4.60 -21.66 13.21
CA GLU A 475 4.35 -22.86 14.02
C GLU A 475 3.25 -23.76 13.42
N TYR A 476 2.19 -23.16 12.88
CA TYR A 476 1.15 -23.90 12.18
C TYR A 476 1.66 -24.57 10.90
N LEU A 477 2.42 -23.85 10.07
CA LEU A 477 2.99 -24.40 8.83
C LEU A 477 4.01 -25.51 9.11
N THR A 478 4.83 -25.38 10.16
CA THR A 478 5.69 -26.45 10.67
C THR A 478 4.87 -27.69 11.06
N LYS A 479 3.77 -27.50 11.81
CA LYS A 479 2.86 -28.59 12.18
C LYS A 479 2.22 -29.27 10.96
N MET A 480 2.02 -28.51 9.88
CA MET A 480 1.54 -29.02 8.59
C MET A 480 2.63 -29.71 7.76
N GLY A 481 3.89 -29.71 8.22
CA GLY A 481 5.03 -30.39 7.60
C GLY A 481 5.74 -29.59 6.51
N LEU A 482 5.54 -28.26 6.44
CA LEU A 482 6.27 -27.41 5.49
C LEU A 482 7.67 -27.07 6.03
N PRO A 483 8.71 -27.06 5.18
CA PRO A 483 10.00 -26.49 5.55
C PRO A 483 9.92 -24.95 5.56
N GLU A 484 10.81 -24.30 6.32
CA GLU A 484 10.73 -22.85 6.55
C GLU A 484 10.93 -22.04 5.27
N GLU A 485 11.78 -22.50 4.35
CA GLU A 485 11.97 -21.90 3.03
C GLU A 485 10.69 -21.81 2.20
N ASP A 486 9.71 -22.68 2.47
CA ASP A 486 8.42 -22.75 1.77
C ASP A 486 7.28 -22.04 2.53
N PHE A 487 7.56 -21.45 3.71
CA PHE A 487 6.55 -20.66 4.44
C PHE A 487 6.11 -19.42 3.66
N ASN A 488 6.95 -18.93 2.75
CA ASN A 488 6.61 -17.83 1.87
C ASN A 488 6.17 -16.59 2.68
N SER A 489 5.04 -15.96 2.34
CA SER A 489 4.57 -14.74 2.98
C SER A 489 3.11 -14.83 3.40
N TYR A 490 2.70 -14.00 4.36
CA TYR A 490 1.28 -13.91 4.74
C TYR A 490 0.37 -13.59 3.55
N ALA A 491 0.87 -12.84 2.55
CA ALA A 491 0.12 -12.51 1.35
C ALA A 491 -0.20 -13.75 0.49
N THR A 492 0.73 -14.70 0.37
CA THR A 492 0.55 -15.90 -0.46
C THR A 492 -0.39 -16.91 0.18
N HIS A 493 -0.57 -16.84 1.51
CA HIS A 493 -1.47 -17.71 2.27
C HIS A 493 -2.90 -17.18 2.43
N ARG A 494 -3.28 -16.08 1.75
CA ARG A 494 -4.64 -15.49 1.87
C ARG A 494 -5.79 -16.40 1.46
N GLY A 495 -5.54 -17.45 0.68
CA GLY A 495 -6.55 -18.46 0.35
C GLY A 495 -6.73 -19.55 1.43
N ASP A 496 -5.86 -19.57 2.45
CA ASP A 496 -5.95 -20.46 3.60
C ASP A 496 -6.31 -19.67 4.86
N HIS A 497 -7.57 -19.75 5.27
CA HIS A 497 -8.04 -19.04 6.45
C HIS A 497 -7.35 -19.45 7.75
N LEU A 498 -6.81 -20.67 7.86
CA LEU A 498 -6.13 -21.13 9.08
C LEU A 498 -4.79 -20.41 9.25
N THR A 499 -4.01 -20.29 8.17
CA THR A 499 -2.77 -19.51 8.18
C THR A 499 -3.06 -18.02 8.29
N ALA A 500 -4.00 -17.50 7.50
CA ALA A 500 -4.29 -16.07 7.44
C ALA A 500 -4.92 -15.51 8.74
N GLN A 501 -5.75 -16.26 9.46
CA GLN A 501 -6.27 -15.85 10.77
C GLN A 501 -5.15 -15.67 11.81
N ARG A 502 -4.11 -16.52 11.76
CA ARG A 502 -2.92 -16.41 12.64
C ARG A 502 -2.07 -15.18 12.33
N ALA A 503 -2.27 -14.56 11.18
CA ALA A 503 -1.65 -13.29 10.82
C ALA A 503 -2.39 -12.09 11.44
N THR A 504 -3.62 -12.26 11.93
CA THR A 504 -4.40 -11.15 12.49
C THR A 504 -3.64 -10.54 13.66
N PHE A 505 -3.30 -9.25 13.56
CA PHE A 505 -2.49 -8.52 14.54
C PHE A 505 -1.07 -9.11 14.78
N ALA A 506 -0.52 -9.85 13.81
CA ALA A 506 0.78 -10.51 13.94
C ALA A 506 2.00 -9.59 13.72
N ASN A 507 1.79 -8.29 13.47
CA ASN A 507 2.87 -7.37 13.19
C ASN A 507 3.75 -7.12 14.45
N PRO A 508 5.08 -7.25 14.37
CA PRO A 508 5.97 -7.05 15.52
C PRO A 508 6.02 -5.59 16.03
N GLN A 509 5.55 -4.63 15.24
CA GLN A 509 5.47 -3.21 15.60
C GLN A 509 4.10 -2.82 16.17
N LEU A 510 3.14 -3.74 16.26
CA LEU A 510 1.84 -3.47 16.86
C LEU A 510 2.00 -2.98 18.30
N VAL A 511 1.23 -1.95 18.66
CA VAL A 511 1.12 -1.47 20.03
C VAL A 511 -0.30 -1.68 20.48
N ASN A 512 -0.49 -2.62 21.40
CA ASN A 512 -1.76 -2.80 22.12
C ASN A 512 -1.60 -2.20 23.51
N GLU A 513 -2.33 -1.12 23.80
CA GLU A 513 -2.26 -0.39 25.08
C GLU A 513 -2.64 -1.30 26.27
N MET A 514 -3.32 -2.42 26.02
CA MET A 514 -3.62 -3.45 27.04
C MET A 514 -2.43 -4.37 27.37
N ALA A 515 -1.44 -4.50 26.48
CA ALA A 515 -0.32 -5.44 26.64
C ALA A 515 0.78 -4.85 27.54
N VAL A 516 0.47 -4.67 28.82
CA VAL A 516 1.36 -4.10 29.84
C VAL A 516 2.10 -5.21 30.57
N VAL A 517 3.43 -5.19 30.53
CA VAL A 517 4.31 -6.11 31.26
C VAL A 517 5.29 -5.26 32.07
N GLU A 518 5.37 -5.52 33.38
CA GLU A 518 6.23 -4.76 34.31
C GLU A 518 5.94 -3.24 34.31
N GLY A 519 4.67 -2.87 34.09
CA GLY A 519 4.23 -1.47 34.09
C GLY A 519 4.43 -0.72 32.78
N GLU A 520 4.97 -1.36 31.75
CA GLU A 520 5.18 -0.77 30.43
C GLU A 520 4.39 -1.48 29.34
N VAL A 521 3.84 -0.72 28.39
CA VAL A 521 3.25 -1.28 27.17
C VAL A 521 4.36 -1.92 26.33
N LYS A 522 4.23 -3.22 26.03
CA LYS A 522 5.18 -3.94 25.18
C LYS A 522 4.66 -3.98 23.75
N LYS A 523 5.55 -3.63 22.80
CA LYS A 523 5.29 -3.76 21.36
C LYS A 523 5.31 -5.23 20.96
N GLY A 524 4.51 -5.57 19.95
CA GLY A 524 4.45 -6.90 19.36
C GLY A 524 3.04 -7.42 19.18
N SER A 525 2.94 -8.63 18.64
CA SER A 525 1.70 -9.39 18.50
C SER A 525 1.23 -9.90 19.87
N LEU A 526 0.75 -8.99 20.72
CA LEU A 526 0.39 -9.24 22.12
C LEU A 526 -1.01 -8.73 22.46
N ALA A 527 -1.70 -9.46 23.33
CA ALA A 527 -2.95 -9.04 23.94
C ALA A 527 -3.03 -9.51 25.40
N ARG A 528 -3.82 -8.79 26.19
CA ARG A 528 -4.17 -9.18 27.56
C ARG A 528 -5.55 -9.82 27.56
N VAL A 529 -5.63 -11.07 27.99
CA VAL A 529 -6.90 -11.80 28.08
C VAL A 529 -7.61 -11.40 29.37
N GLU A 530 -8.76 -10.76 29.22
CA GLU A 530 -9.69 -10.42 30.29
C GLU A 530 -10.79 -11.50 30.46
N PRO A 531 -11.25 -11.77 31.70
CA PRO A 531 -10.90 -11.07 32.95
C PRO A 531 -9.62 -11.59 33.66
N ASP A 532 -8.89 -12.51 33.02
CA ASP A 532 -7.74 -13.22 33.60
C ASP A 532 -6.56 -12.28 33.91
N GLY A 533 -6.39 -11.21 33.13
CA GLY A 533 -5.31 -10.24 33.25
C GLY A 533 -3.97 -10.71 32.66
N THR A 534 -3.95 -11.85 31.98
CA THR A 534 -2.72 -12.47 31.45
C THR A 534 -2.36 -11.92 30.07
N VAL A 535 -1.17 -11.35 29.93
CA VAL A 535 -0.62 -10.96 28.62
C VAL A 535 -0.02 -12.19 27.93
N MET A 536 -0.41 -12.41 26.68
CA MET A 536 0.07 -13.51 25.84
C MET A 536 0.15 -13.09 24.38
N ARG A 537 0.67 -13.98 23.52
CA ARG A 537 0.67 -13.76 22.08
C ARG A 537 -0.77 -13.67 21.56
N MET A 538 -0.98 -12.76 20.61
CA MET A 538 -2.31 -12.36 20.15
C MET A 538 -3.15 -13.53 19.61
N TRP A 539 -2.52 -14.47 18.90
CA TRP A 539 -3.23 -15.65 18.39
C TRP A 539 -3.81 -16.51 19.52
N GLU A 540 -3.06 -16.73 20.60
CA GLU A 540 -3.51 -17.50 21.76
C GLU A 540 -4.64 -16.78 22.50
N ALA A 541 -4.60 -15.44 22.55
CA ALA A 541 -5.69 -14.64 23.09
C ALA A 541 -6.96 -14.78 22.23
N ILE A 542 -6.83 -14.71 20.90
CA ILE A 542 -7.93 -14.94 19.95
C ILE A 542 -8.51 -16.34 20.15
N GLU A 543 -7.67 -17.38 20.15
CA GLU A 543 -8.11 -18.78 20.34
C GLU A 543 -8.81 -18.97 21.69
N THR A 544 -8.32 -18.32 22.75
CA THR A 544 -8.96 -18.32 24.06
C THR A 544 -10.38 -17.74 24.01
N TYR A 545 -10.56 -16.60 23.34
CA TYR A 545 -11.89 -15.98 23.21
C TYR A 545 -12.83 -16.73 22.27
N MET A 546 -12.30 -17.31 21.18
CA MET A 546 -13.06 -18.20 20.30
C MET A 546 -13.62 -19.40 21.07
N ASN A 547 -12.81 -20.03 21.93
CA ASN A 547 -13.25 -21.14 22.80
C ASN A 547 -14.31 -20.70 23.82
N ARG A 548 -14.19 -19.47 24.35
CA ARG A 548 -15.18 -18.88 25.26
C ARG A 548 -16.48 -18.47 24.55
N LYS A 549 -16.51 -18.45 23.21
CA LYS A 549 -17.59 -17.84 22.40
C LYS A 549 -17.90 -16.41 22.85
N GLN A 550 -16.86 -15.66 23.20
CA GLN A 550 -16.98 -14.32 23.76
C GLN A 550 -17.19 -13.30 22.63
N PRO A 551 -18.25 -12.48 22.67
CA PRO A 551 -18.35 -11.30 21.81
C PRO A 551 -17.20 -10.34 22.09
N LEU A 552 -16.55 -9.82 21.04
CA LEU A 552 -15.41 -8.91 21.18
C LEU A 552 -15.66 -7.53 20.57
N ILE A 553 -14.92 -6.56 21.06
CA ILE A 553 -14.83 -5.20 20.53
C ILE A 553 -13.36 -4.82 20.33
N ILE A 554 -13.08 -3.88 19.42
CA ILE A 554 -11.79 -3.18 19.38
C ILE A 554 -12.05 -1.70 19.67
N VAL A 555 -11.20 -1.10 20.49
CA VAL A 555 -11.17 0.34 20.71
C VAL A 555 -9.90 0.90 20.07
N ALA A 556 -10.00 1.96 19.27
CA ALA A 556 -8.85 2.51 18.53
C ALA A 556 -8.80 4.04 18.54
N GLY A 557 -7.64 4.59 18.21
CA GLY A 557 -7.43 6.01 17.99
C GLY A 557 -7.90 6.51 16.64
N ALA A 558 -7.29 7.61 16.18
CA ALA A 558 -7.57 8.18 14.86
C ALA A 558 -6.97 7.34 13.71
N ASP A 559 -7.50 7.51 12.50
CA ASP A 559 -6.99 6.90 11.26
C ASP A 559 -6.86 5.36 11.32
N TYR A 560 -7.82 4.69 11.97
CA TYR A 560 -7.83 3.24 12.09
C TYR A 560 -8.05 2.57 10.72
N GLY A 561 -7.14 1.67 10.36
CA GLY A 561 -7.18 0.91 9.12
C GLY A 561 -6.52 1.57 7.92
N GLN A 562 -5.54 2.46 8.11
CA GLN A 562 -4.87 3.13 7.00
C GLN A 562 -4.06 2.20 6.09
N GLY A 563 -3.91 2.56 4.82
CA GLY A 563 -3.04 1.87 3.87
C GLY A 563 -3.74 0.93 2.88
N SER A 564 -3.44 -0.36 2.92
CA SER A 564 -3.80 -1.35 1.89
C SER A 564 -5.29 -1.69 1.90
N SER A 565 -5.84 -1.99 0.73
CA SER A 565 -7.25 -2.40 0.55
C SER A 565 -7.58 -3.81 1.08
N ARG A 566 -6.61 -4.54 1.65
CA ARG A 566 -6.75 -5.96 2.01
C ARG A 566 -7.95 -6.19 2.94
N ASP A 567 -8.87 -7.03 2.47
CA ASP A 567 -10.06 -7.42 3.24
C ASP A 567 -9.75 -8.37 4.39
N TRP A 568 -8.59 -9.05 4.37
CA TRP A 568 -8.10 -9.87 5.49
C TRP A 568 -7.93 -9.09 6.79
N ALA A 569 -7.70 -7.78 6.72
CA ALA A 569 -7.72 -6.91 7.90
C ALA A 569 -9.11 -6.83 8.57
N ALA A 570 -10.20 -7.08 7.83
CA ALA A 570 -11.56 -7.20 8.37
C ALA A 570 -11.95 -8.67 8.61
N LYS A 571 -11.62 -9.59 7.69
CA LYS A 571 -11.91 -11.03 7.83
C LYS A 571 -11.27 -11.60 9.09
N GLY A 572 -9.99 -11.32 9.34
CA GLY A 572 -9.27 -11.79 10.53
C GLY A 572 -9.91 -11.30 11.84
N VAL A 573 -10.21 -10.00 11.90
CA VAL A 573 -10.89 -9.35 13.04
C VAL A 573 -12.27 -9.98 13.31
N ARG A 574 -13.08 -10.14 12.26
CA ARG A 574 -14.41 -10.74 12.40
C ARG A 574 -14.33 -12.21 12.83
N LEU A 575 -13.42 -12.97 12.26
CA LEU A 575 -13.21 -14.38 12.58
C LEU A 575 -12.67 -14.59 14.01
N ALA A 576 -11.98 -13.59 14.58
CA ALA A 576 -11.60 -13.58 15.98
C ALA A 576 -12.80 -13.42 16.94
N GLY A 577 -13.96 -13.00 16.43
CA GLY A 577 -15.18 -12.78 17.23
C GLY A 577 -15.53 -11.32 17.49
N VAL A 578 -14.83 -10.37 16.84
CA VAL A 578 -15.14 -8.95 16.97
C VAL A 578 -16.45 -8.62 16.26
N GLU A 579 -17.38 -8.01 17.00
CA GLU A 579 -18.69 -7.59 16.49
C GLU A 579 -18.75 -6.09 16.19
N ALA A 580 -17.99 -5.28 16.93
CA ALA A 580 -17.94 -3.83 16.77
C ALA A 580 -16.51 -3.30 16.90
N ILE A 581 -16.24 -2.16 16.26
CA ILE A 581 -15.04 -1.37 16.49
C ILE A 581 -15.47 0.05 16.81
N VAL A 582 -14.94 0.63 17.89
CA VAL A 582 -15.11 2.04 18.22
C VAL A 582 -13.77 2.76 18.06
N ALA A 583 -13.69 3.73 17.16
CA ALA A 583 -12.47 4.47 16.87
C ALA A 583 -12.69 5.98 16.91
N GLU A 584 -11.61 6.76 16.98
CA GLU A 584 -11.69 8.22 16.81
C GLU A 584 -11.83 8.60 15.32
N GLY A 585 -11.47 7.70 14.40
CA GLY A 585 -11.69 7.84 12.97
C GLY A 585 -11.32 6.57 12.20
N PHE A 586 -11.90 6.39 11.01
CA PHE A 586 -11.64 5.26 10.13
C PHE A 586 -11.16 5.71 8.75
N GLU A 587 -10.27 4.91 8.17
CA GLU A 587 -9.91 5.00 6.77
C GLU A 587 -10.95 4.31 5.87
N ARG A 588 -11.22 4.91 4.71
CA ARG A 588 -12.42 4.63 3.89
C ARG A 588 -12.58 3.16 3.55
N ILE A 589 -11.55 2.55 2.93
CA ILE A 589 -11.61 1.17 2.42
C ILE A 589 -11.77 0.18 3.58
N HIS A 590 -11.03 0.40 4.68
CA HIS A 590 -11.10 -0.50 5.81
C HIS A 590 -12.49 -0.48 6.48
N ARG A 591 -13.10 0.70 6.63
CA ARG A 591 -14.48 0.83 7.10
C ARG A 591 -15.46 0.01 6.25
N THR A 592 -15.37 0.11 4.93
CA THR A 592 -16.23 -0.67 4.02
C THR A 592 -15.98 -2.18 4.15
N ASN A 593 -14.72 -2.61 4.29
CA ASN A 593 -14.38 -4.01 4.52
C ASN A 593 -14.96 -4.57 5.83
N LEU A 594 -14.96 -3.77 6.91
CA LEU A 594 -15.56 -4.14 8.19
C LEU A 594 -17.06 -4.39 8.03
N ILE A 595 -17.76 -3.48 7.35
CA ILE A 595 -19.19 -3.60 7.04
C ILE A 595 -19.46 -4.85 6.20
N GLY A 596 -18.63 -5.10 5.20
CA GLY A 596 -18.74 -6.28 4.34
C GLY A 596 -18.57 -7.61 5.08
N MET A 597 -17.86 -7.61 6.21
CA MET A 597 -17.74 -8.75 7.12
C MET A 597 -18.76 -8.73 8.28
N GLY A 598 -19.66 -7.75 8.31
CA GLY A 598 -20.68 -7.61 9.35
C GLY A 598 -20.18 -7.06 10.69
N VAL A 599 -19.00 -6.44 10.74
CA VAL A 599 -18.49 -5.71 11.91
C VAL A 599 -19.06 -4.29 11.91
N LEU A 600 -19.55 -3.79 13.05
CA LEU A 600 -20.13 -2.45 13.16
C LEU A 600 -19.04 -1.39 13.42
N PRO A 601 -18.74 -0.48 12.47
CA PRO A 601 -17.83 0.63 12.73
C PRO A 601 -18.58 1.76 13.47
N LEU A 602 -18.01 2.21 14.58
CA LEU A 602 -18.54 3.26 15.45
C LEU A 602 -17.46 4.32 15.67
N GLU A 603 -17.83 5.59 15.59
CA GLU A 603 -16.90 6.69 15.76
C GLU A 603 -17.23 7.51 17.00
N PHE A 604 -16.23 7.80 17.84
CA PHE A 604 -16.41 8.73 18.95
C PHE A 604 -16.81 10.12 18.45
N LYS A 605 -17.62 10.85 19.23
CA LYS A 605 -17.88 12.26 18.93
C LYS A 605 -16.61 13.11 19.13
N PRO A 606 -16.45 14.23 18.40
CA PRO A 606 -15.31 15.12 18.57
C PRO A 606 -15.06 15.49 20.03
N GLY A 607 -13.81 15.35 20.49
CA GLY A 607 -13.40 15.62 21.87
C GLY A 607 -13.53 14.41 22.83
N THR A 608 -14.24 13.36 22.42
CA THR A 608 -14.28 12.09 23.16
C THR A 608 -13.28 11.12 22.56
N THR A 609 -12.41 10.54 23.40
CA THR A 609 -11.40 9.57 22.99
C THR A 609 -11.29 8.45 24.01
N ARG A 610 -10.63 7.34 23.64
CA ARG A 610 -10.30 6.27 24.60
C ARG A 610 -9.55 6.79 25.84
N LYS A 611 -8.74 7.84 25.66
CA LYS A 611 -7.93 8.48 26.72
C LYS A 611 -8.79 9.34 27.64
N THR A 612 -9.69 10.16 27.10
CA THR A 612 -10.58 11.00 27.93
C THR A 612 -11.57 10.16 28.73
N LEU A 613 -11.92 8.99 28.21
CA LEU A 613 -12.78 8.00 28.88
C LEU A 613 -12.01 7.12 29.89
N GLY A 614 -10.68 7.15 29.85
CA GLY A 614 -9.81 6.36 30.72
C GLY A 614 -9.94 4.86 30.50
N LEU A 615 -10.12 4.42 29.24
CA LEU A 615 -10.32 3.01 28.91
C LEU A 615 -8.99 2.25 29.01
N ASP A 616 -8.94 1.21 29.83
CA ASP A 616 -7.73 0.38 30.04
C ASP A 616 -7.88 -1.06 29.52
N GLY A 617 -9.07 -1.40 29.02
CA GLY A 617 -9.41 -2.69 28.46
C GLY A 617 -10.01 -3.66 29.48
N THR A 618 -10.17 -3.31 30.75
CA THR A 618 -10.82 -4.18 31.75
C THR A 618 -12.34 -4.13 31.70
N GLU A 619 -12.91 -3.19 30.95
CA GLU A 619 -14.34 -2.96 30.84
C GLU A 619 -15.04 -3.99 29.94
N THR A 620 -16.37 -4.02 30.01
CA THR A 620 -17.23 -4.69 29.01
C THR A 620 -18.14 -3.68 28.34
N TYR A 621 -18.57 -3.97 27.12
CA TYR A 621 -19.21 -2.99 26.24
C TYR A 621 -20.54 -3.51 25.66
N ASP A 622 -21.56 -2.66 25.65
CA ASP A 622 -22.81 -2.85 24.91
C ASP A 622 -22.99 -1.72 23.88
N VAL A 623 -23.70 -1.98 22.78
CA VAL A 623 -24.10 -0.95 21.81
C VAL A 623 -25.61 -0.96 21.63
N ILE A 624 -26.24 0.18 21.91
CA ILE A 624 -27.70 0.35 21.91
C ILE A 624 -28.09 1.43 20.90
N GLY A 625 -29.19 1.18 20.18
CA GLY A 625 -29.83 2.15 19.28
C GLY A 625 -30.20 1.56 17.93
N GLN A 626 -31.03 2.28 17.18
CA GLN A 626 -31.44 1.87 15.85
C GLN A 626 -30.37 2.23 14.83
N ARG A 627 -29.85 1.26 14.09
CA ARG A 627 -28.88 1.53 13.01
C ARG A 627 -29.61 2.17 11.83
N LYS A 628 -29.29 3.44 11.58
CA LYS A 628 -29.61 4.20 10.37
C LYS A 628 -28.32 4.85 9.88
N PRO A 629 -28.27 5.31 8.62
CA PRO A 629 -27.07 5.95 8.12
C PRO A 629 -26.63 7.10 9.04
N ARG A 630 -25.41 7.04 9.57
CA ARG A 630 -24.79 8.06 10.44
C ARG A 630 -25.54 8.41 11.73
N ALA A 631 -26.44 7.54 12.18
CA ALA A 631 -27.20 7.79 13.39
C ALA A 631 -26.32 7.78 14.65
N ASP A 632 -26.77 8.50 15.67
CA ASP A 632 -26.18 8.45 17.00
C ASP A 632 -26.65 7.18 17.71
N LEU A 633 -25.69 6.40 18.20
CA LEU A 633 -25.88 5.22 19.03
C LEU A 633 -25.25 5.45 20.40
N THR A 634 -25.60 4.60 21.36
CA THR A 634 -25.02 4.62 22.72
C THR A 634 -24.09 3.44 22.88
N LEU A 635 -22.80 3.73 23.12
CA LEU A 635 -21.84 2.76 23.66
C LEU A 635 -21.94 2.79 25.19
N VAL A 636 -22.35 1.68 25.79
CA VAL A 636 -22.37 1.53 27.25
C VAL A 636 -21.08 0.86 27.69
N VAL A 637 -20.29 1.54 28.51
CA VAL A 637 -19.02 1.06 29.06
C VAL A 637 -19.24 0.65 30.50
N HIS A 638 -19.18 -0.65 30.78
CA HIS A 638 -19.30 -1.21 32.12
C HIS A 638 -17.92 -1.42 32.73
N ARG A 639 -17.58 -0.57 33.71
CA ARG A 639 -16.31 -0.65 34.42
C ARG A 639 -16.32 -1.75 35.46
N ARG A 640 -15.12 -2.26 35.78
CA ARG A 640 -14.94 -3.32 36.79
C ARG A 640 -15.37 -2.91 38.19
N ASN A 641 -15.37 -1.62 38.51
CA ASN A 641 -15.85 -1.06 39.78
C ASN A 641 -17.39 -1.03 39.90
N GLY A 642 -18.12 -1.47 38.86
CA GLY A 642 -19.59 -1.46 38.80
C GLY A 642 -20.20 -0.17 38.23
N GLU A 643 -19.40 0.86 37.96
CA GLU A 643 -19.83 2.06 37.27
C GLU A 643 -20.15 1.74 35.81
N SER A 644 -21.17 2.40 35.25
CA SER A 644 -21.47 2.34 33.82
C SER A 644 -21.51 3.74 33.23
N LEU A 645 -20.89 3.91 32.08
CA LEU A 645 -20.86 5.16 31.34
C LEU A 645 -21.58 4.99 30.00
N GLU A 646 -22.48 5.91 29.68
CA GLU A 646 -23.11 5.99 28.36
C GLU A 646 -22.37 7.02 27.51
N VAL A 647 -21.85 6.57 26.37
CA VAL A 647 -21.08 7.40 25.45
C VAL A 647 -21.80 7.46 24.11
N THR A 648 -22.14 8.66 23.65
CA THR A 648 -22.68 8.84 22.30
C THR A 648 -21.59 8.58 21.26
N VAL A 649 -21.89 7.71 20.30
CA VAL A 649 -21.01 7.39 19.16
C VAL A 649 -21.79 7.50 17.85
N THR A 650 -21.11 7.84 16.77
CA THR A 650 -21.70 7.88 15.43
C THR A 650 -21.63 6.50 14.79
N CYS A 651 -22.75 5.97 14.33
CA CYS A 651 -22.80 4.77 13.50
C CYS A 651 -22.17 5.05 12.13
N ARG A 652 -21.02 4.44 11.80
CA ARG A 652 -20.32 4.70 10.53
C ARG A 652 -20.82 3.81 9.38
N LEU A 653 -22.09 3.44 9.41
CA LEU A 653 -22.84 3.05 8.21
C LEU A 653 -23.25 4.36 7.54
N ASP A 654 -22.66 4.69 6.40
CA ASP A 654 -22.79 5.99 5.73
C ASP A 654 -23.92 6.02 4.70
N THR A 655 -24.43 4.86 4.25
CA THR A 655 -25.54 4.76 3.27
C THR A 655 -26.61 3.75 3.70
N ALA A 656 -27.80 3.83 3.09
CA ALA A 656 -28.87 2.86 3.33
C ALA A 656 -28.48 1.44 2.88
N GLU A 657 -27.69 1.33 1.81
CA GLU A 657 -27.17 0.07 1.32
C GLU A 657 -26.21 -0.57 2.34
N GLU A 658 -25.33 0.21 2.95
CA GLU A 658 -24.43 -0.32 3.99
C GLU A 658 -25.19 -0.82 5.22
N VAL A 659 -26.32 -0.18 5.57
CA VAL A 659 -27.23 -0.69 6.60
C VAL A 659 -27.81 -2.04 6.18
N SER A 660 -28.30 -2.15 4.94
CA SER A 660 -28.84 -3.39 4.39
C SER A 660 -27.82 -4.53 4.41
N ILE A 661 -26.58 -4.27 3.98
CA ILE A 661 -25.46 -5.23 4.00
C ILE A 661 -25.14 -5.63 5.44
N TYR A 662 -25.01 -4.66 6.35
CA TYR A 662 -24.70 -4.94 7.74
C TYR A 662 -25.79 -5.79 8.39
N GLU A 663 -27.07 -5.45 8.24
CA GLU A 663 -28.17 -6.19 8.86
C GLU A 663 -28.28 -7.63 8.32
N ALA A 664 -27.94 -7.86 7.05
CA ALA A 664 -27.86 -9.21 6.48
C ALA A 664 -26.73 -10.08 7.08
N GLY A 665 -25.76 -9.48 7.77
CA GLY A 665 -24.61 -10.18 8.37
C GLY A 665 -23.28 -9.95 7.64
N GLY A 666 -23.30 -9.18 6.55
CA GLY A 666 -22.17 -8.96 5.65
C GLY A 666 -22.57 -9.08 4.18
N VAL A 667 -21.63 -8.78 3.26
CA VAL A 667 -21.87 -8.80 1.81
C VAL A 667 -22.22 -10.21 1.33
N LEU A 668 -21.51 -11.23 1.81
CA LEU A 668 -21.74 -12.61 1.37
C LEU A 668 -23.15 -13.10 1.77
N GLN A 669 -23.57 -12.81 3.00
CA GLN A 669 -24.90 -13.16 3.50
C GLN A 669 -25.99 -12.39 2.75
N ARG A 670 -25.76 -11.09 2.47
CA ARG A 670 -26.67 -10.29 1.65
C ARG A 670 -26.85 -10.89 0.26
N PHE A 671 -25.75 -11.24 -0.40
CA PHE A 671 -25.79 -11.88 -1.71
C PHE A 671 -26.57 -13.21 -1.69
N ALA A 672 -26.36 -14.05 -0.67
CA ALA A 672 -27.10 -15.30 -0.55
C ALA A 672 -28.62 -15.06 -0.41
N GLN A 673 -29.04 -14.01 0.31
CA GLN A 673 -30.44 -13.61 0.38
C GLN A 673 -30.96 -13.17 -0.99
N ASP A 674 -30.25 -12.29 -1.70
CA ASP A 674 -30.67 -11.82 -3.03
C ASP A 674 -30.76 -12.97 -4.04
N PHE A 675 -29.82 -13.91 -4.01
CA PHE A 675 -29.83 -15.10 -4.87
C PHE A 675 -31.07 -15.96 -4.61
N LEU A 676 -31.37 -16.24 -3.34
CA LEU A 676 -32.56 -17.00 -2.95
C LEU A 676 -33.87 -16.26 -3.31
N GLU A 677 -33.90 -14.93 -3.18
CA GLU A 677 -35.05 -14.10 -3.60
C GLU A 677 -35.26 -14.17 -5.12
N SER A 678 -34.17 -14.18 -5.91
CA SER A 678 -34.22 -14.23 -7.37
C SER A 678 -34.65 -15.59 -7.94
N GLU A 679 -34.41 -16.69 -7.22
CA GLU A 679 -34.86 -18.04 -7.61
C GLU A 679 -36.35 -18.27 -7.32
N VAL A 680 -36.95 -17.43 -6.47
CA VAL A 680 -38.37 -17.48 -6.10
C VAL A 680 -39.22 -16.54 -6.96
N ALA A 681 -38.60 -15.52 -7.58
CA ALA A 681 -39.22 -14.53 -8.47
C ALA A 681 -39.29 -15.02 -9.92
#